data_AF-A0A8H5V9M7-F1
#
_entry.id   AF-A0A8H5V9M7-F1
#
_cell.length_a   1.000
_cell.length_b   1.000
_cell.length_c   1.000
_cell.angle_alpha   90.00
_cell.angle_beta   90.00
_cell.angle_gamma   90.00
#
_symmetry.space_group_name_H-M   'P 1'
#
loop_
_entity.id
_entity.type
_entity.pdbx_description
1 polymer ?
#
loop_
_entity_poly.entity_id
_entity_poly.type
_entity_poly.pdbx_seq_one_letter_code
_entity_poly.pdbx_strand_id
1 'polypeptide(L)'
;MSKRNLLLCFDAFGTLIRPVRPVAQQYADVARQCGFTNFNNDELQTAFKSSFKQESKKNPNYGKETGLGATSWWTNVIQNTFTSLAKDDTPLPNDLAPRLLHRFASKEGYETESGLVEAFKKLKQNPPRNFDSLVIGVITNSDDRIPSILSSLGLAVSPLRYGTDSAPNELNDKSYNIDFHCMSYDVGVEKPDKRIFSAAEHMLAQIISARSGKTLSESEGETSKWQKVYVGDDYSKDVLGSASAGWNPVLLDPKDECDNVADLKHWRSSPNESPKGKVCKIEDHSAQFVTPPNSVMAPINISVVESHRLNITTSQEQAIPLSLLDSTTANFSNASAIWLYETPTRNDFNLAYHLRESLARTLRFYPQWGGHLKAVKSTDGTVPLEAKSFPPHARRFGRLYAHYGTDDDPGVEFVRAKCDATLESLYPADRTSKQPFWKCDSSVFQRFMAPVAIAQPLKDVSKDENRQLLPLLAIQITELSCGGFALALNGAHPLADATTLITFIKHWAQESREGFGYTLPAPTPVFNPALIDNQAAGDIDADEPELDIIQRAKALPMHRFDWWHPDSMPPWPFKIRSPFDKQDLEPAGKPMPWAEWNVSEPVSNYVVHFSQEQVVRLWKRSNENSPKKLSQHDAILSHIWSCIARARGLENDTDPIHYDLVYGVRSSFQLKEDFLGSPVVMMNIKLPACEVANPSSITQVAAQVRNTLKTISEPSNMAAHLHSLAFEKSPQRIWQAFLGRRHILVTTWARAGIYGVDFGFGSMCRYAEGVVPEIDGNVLIKEASGPLGKYWTDNGVDVSIHIKTEDMERLIRDPLLFPADA
;
A
#
# COMPACT_ATOMS: atom_id res chain seq x y z
N MET A 1 9.43 -40.63 -10.56
CA MET A 1 8.75 -39.66 -9.66
C MET A 1 7.27 -39.95 -9.74
N SER A 2 6.55 -40.03 -8.62
CA SER A 2 5.08 -40.13 -8.67
C SER A 2 4.53 -38.87 -9.34
N LYS A 3 3.62 -39.04 -10.30
CA LYS A 3 2.94 -37.91 -10.93
C LYS A 3 2.08 -37.19 -9.88
N ARG A 4 1.83 -35.90 -10.08
CA ARG A 4 1.06 -35.06 -9.12
C ARG A 4 -0.41 -35.00 -9.55
N ASN A 5 -1.32 -34.60 -8.66
CA ASN A 5 -2.69 -34.27 -9.04
C ASN A 5 -2.85 -32.75 -9.16
N LEU A 6 -3.70 -32.27 -10.08
CA LEU A 6 -3.90 -30.84 -10.36
C LEU A 6 -5.34 -30.43 -10.14
N LEU A 7 -5.54 -29.45 -9.27
CA LEU A 7 -6.77 -28.65 -9.18
C LEU A 7 -6.53 -27.32 -9.89
N LEU A 8 -7.22 -27.10 -10.99
CA LEU A 8 -7.10 -25.91 -11.83
C LEU A 8 -8.42 -25.13 -11.79
N CYS A 9 -8.44 -24.00 -11.10
CA CYS A 9 -9.62 -23.16 -11.01
C CYS A 9 -9.44 -21.85 -11.81
N PHE A 10 -10.54 -21.33 -12.32
CA PHE A 10 -10.57 -20.09 -13.08
C PHE A 10 -11.52 -19.07 -12.45
N ASP A 11 -11.24 -17.77 -12.58
CA ASP A 11 -12.28 -16.75 -12.53
C ASP A 11 -13.22 -16.87 -13.75
N ALA A 12 -14.44 -16.34 -13.63
CA ALA A 12 -15.37 -16.28 -14.75
C ALA A 12 -15.18 -15.02 -15.60
N PHE A 13 -15.34 -13.83 -15.02
CA PHE A 13 -15.38 -12.57 -15.78
C PHE A 13 -13.98 -12.11 -16.14
N GLY A 14 -13.77 -11.63 -17.37
CA GLY A 14 -12.44 -11.21 -17.83
C GLY A 14 -11.47 -12.37 -18.07
N THR A 15 -11.78 -13.57 -17.57
CA THR A 15 -11.01 -14.80 -17.74
C THR A 15 -11.68 -15.80 -18.69
N LEU A 16 -12.86 -16.33 -18.35
CA LEU A 16 -13.60 -17.29 -19.20
C LEU A 16 -14.64 -16.61 -20.09
N ILE A 17 -15.26 -15.55 -19.58
CA ILE A 17 -16.37 -14.85 -20.25
C ILE A 17 -16.19 -13.34 -20.22
N ARG A 18 -16.66 -12.68 -21.28
CA ARG A 18 -16.77 -11.21 -21.38
C ARG A 18 -18.10 -10.81 -22.02
N PRO A 19 -18.66 -9.64 -21.71
CA PRO A 19 -19.89 -9.18 -22.36
C PRO A 19 -19.70 -9.05 -23.88
N VAL A 20 -20.66 -9.54 -24.68
CA VAL A 20 -20.60 -9.41 -26.16
C VAL A 20 -20.56 -7.96 -26.63
N ARG A 21 -21.15 -7.07 -25.82
CA ARG A 21 -21.26 -5.61 -26.00
C ARG A 21 -21.30 -4.94 -24.62
N PRO A 22 -21.04 -3.64 -24.51
CA PRO A 22 -21.22 -2.90 -23.26
C PRO A 22 -22.59 -3.18 -22.61
N VAL A 23 -22.60 -3.46 -21.31
CA VAL A 23 -23.81 -3.90 -20.57
C VAL A 23 -24.97 -2.92 -20.76
N ALA A 24 -24.72 -1.62 -20.64
CA ALA A 24 -25.74 -0.58 -20.83
C ALA A 24 -26.36 -0.61 -22.24
N GLN A 25 -25.57 -0.89 -23.27
CA GLN A 25 -26.08 -1.02 -24.64
C GLN A 25 -27.00 -2.24 -24.77
N GLN A 26 -26.61 -3.37 -24.16
CA GLN A 26 -27.46 -4.56 -24.17
C GLN A 26 -28.77 -4.35 -23.39
N TYR A 27 -28.72 -3.59 -22.28
CA TYR A 27 -29.92 -3.15 -21.55
C TYR A 27 -30.83 -2.30 -22.44
N ALA A 28 -30.26 -1.33 -23.15
CA ALA A 28 -31.00 -0.47 -24.05
C ALA A 28 -31.66 -1.26 -25.19
N ASP A 29 -30.95 -2.22 -25.79
CA ASP A 29 -31.47 -3.04 -26.88
C ASP A 29 -32.68 -3.87 -26.44
N VAL A 30 -32.60 -4.52 -25.27
CA VAL A 30 -33.74 -5.31 -24.75
C VAL A 30 -34.91 -4.39 -24.40
N ALA A 31 -34.65 -3.23 -23.77
CA ALA A 31 -35.69 -2.26 -23.45
C ALA A 31 -36.45 -1.78 -24.70
N ARG A 32 -35.72 -1.43 -25.77
CA ARG A 32 -36.32 -1.05 -27.06
C ARG A 32 -37.14 -2.18 -27.68
N GLN A 33 -36.68 -3.43 -27.57
CA GLN A 33 -37.44 -4.60 -28.02
C GLN A 33 -38.73 -4.82 -27.22
N CYS A 34 -38.77 -4.39 -25.96
CA CYS A 34 -39.97 -4.42 -25.12
C CYS A 34 -40.87 -3.19 -25.31
N GLY A 35 -40.56 -2.29 -26.26
CA GLY A 35 -41.32 -1.07 -26.53
C GLY A 35 -40.98 0.11 -25.61
N PHE A 36 -39.97 0.00 -24.75
CA PHE A 36 -39.48 1.11 -23.93
C PHE A 36 -38.35 1.82 -24.70
N THR A 37 -38.62 3.00 -25.27
CA THR A 37 -37.69 3.69 -26.19
C THR A 37 -37.31 5.11 -25.76
N ASN A 38 -38.01 5.69 -24.78
CA ASN A 38 -37.88 7.11 -24.42
C ASN A 38 -36.78 7.37 -23.38
N PHE A 39 -35.54 6.99 -23.68
CA PHE A 39 -34.36 7.26 -22.84
C PHE A 39 -33.07 7.38 -23.69
N ASN A 40 -32.09 8.16 -23.21
CA ASN A 40 -30.75 8.18 -23.79
C ASN A 40 -29.86 7.06 -23.22
N ASN A 41 -28.88 6.58 -23.99
CA ASN A 41 -27.95 5.53 -23.55
C ASN A 41 -27.08 5.98 -22.36
N ASP A 42 -26.66 7.26 -22.33
CA ASP A 42 -25.82 7.78 -21.23
C ASP A 42 -26.62 7.93 -19.93
N GLU A 43 -27.90 8.34 -20.05
CA GLU A 43 -28.85 8.37 -18.93
C GLU A 43 -29.06 6.96 -18.39
N LEU A 44 -29.23 5.97 -19.27
CA LEU A 44 -29.36 4.57 -18.87
C LEU A 44 -28.12 4.06 -18.14
N GLN A 45 -26.91 4.37 -18.65
CA GLN A 45 -25.68 3.95 -17.99
C GLN A 45 -25.58 4.57 -16.58
N THR A 46 -25.97 5.82 -16.42
CA THR A 46 -25.98 6.54 -15.14
C THR A 46 -27.01 5.93 -14.18
N ALA A 47 -28.23 5.70 -14.66
CA ALA A 47 -29.31 5.09 -13.91
C ALA A 47 -28.98 3.66 -13.45
N PHE A 48 -28.36 2.87 -14.33
CA PHE A 48 -27.89 1.51 -14.02
C PHE A 48 -26.85 1.53 -12.92
N LYS A 49 -25.81 2.36 -13.04
CA LYS A 49 -24.75 2.49 -12.02
C LYS A 49 -25.33 2.91 -10.66
N SER A 50 -26.26 3.86 -10.66
CA SER A 50 -26.95 4.30 -9.45
C SER A 50 -27.77 3.18 -8.81
N SER A 51 -28.60 2.50 -9.60
CA SER A 51 -29.47 1.40 -9.14
C SER A 51 -28.67 0.22 -8.62
N PHE A 52 -27.61 -0.18 -9.33
CA PHE A 52 -26.69 -1.22 -8.89
C PHE A 52 -26.05 -0.86 -7.55
N LYS A 53 -25.49 0.35 -7.41
CA LYS A 53 -24.85 0.80 -6.16
C LYS A 53 -25.81 0.83 -4.98
N GLN A 54 -27.04 1.29 -5.19
CA GLN A 54 -28.07 1.33 -4.16
C GLN A 54 -28.48 -0.08 -3.73
N GLU A 55 -28.72 -0.97 -4.69
CA GLU A 55 -29.11 -2.35 -4.41
C GLU A 55 -27.98 -3.14 -3.75
N SER A 56 -26.72 -2.97 -4.17
CA SER A 56 -25.55 -3.58 -3.52
C SER A 56 -25.38 -3.13 -2.07
N LYS A 57 -25.69 -1.86 -1.77
CA LYS A 57 -25.64 -1.33 -0.40
C LYS A 57 -26.78 -1.88 0.46
N LYS A 58 -27.98 -1.97 -0.11
CA LYS A 58 -29.20 -2.38 0.61
C LYS A 58 -29.24 -3.90 0.82
N ASN A 59 -28.80 -4.65 -0.17
CA ASN A 59 -28.84 -6.10 -0.23
C ASN A 59 -27.46 -6.63 -0.69
N PRO A 60 -26.44 -6.69 0.18
CA PRO A 60 -25.09 -7.07 -0.21
C PRO A 60 -25.00 -8.50 -0.77
N ASN A 61 -23.90 -8.77 -1.50
CA ASN A 61 -23.60 -10.05 -2.14
C ASN A 61 -24.81 -10.63 -2.90
N TYR A 62 -25.32 -9.84 -3.86
CA TYR A 62 -26.49 -10.18 -4.70
C TYR A 62 -27.73 -10.61 -3.88
N GLY A 63 -27.91 -10.04 -2.69
CA GLY A 63 -29.05 -10.32 -1.81
C GLY A 63 -28.90 -11.62 -1.01
N LYS A 64 -27.71 -12.20 -0.92
CA LYS A 64 -27.44 -13.37 -0.06
C LYS A 64 -27.60 -13.02 1.41
N GLU A 65 -27.02 -11.90 1.84
CA GLU A 65 -27.00 -11.50 3.26
C GLU A 65 -28.39 -11.16 3.80
N THR A 66 -29.29 -10.69 2.93
CA THR A 66 -30.66 -10.33 3.31
C THR A 66 -31.70 -11.41 2.99
N GLY A 67 -31.28 -12.53 2.40
CA GLY A 67 -32.18 -13.60 1.96
C GLY A 67 -33.08 -13.24 0.78
N LEU A 68 -32.78 -12.14 0.05
CA LEU A 68 -33.59 -11.64 -1.06
C LEU A 68 -33.56 -12.56 -2.28
N GLY A 69 -32.42 -13.23 -2.51
CA GLY A 69 -32.20 -14.04 -3.72
C GLY A 69 -31.67 -13.23 -4.90
N ALA A 70 -30.72 -13.80 -5.65
CA ALA A 70 -30.06 -13.12 -6.77
C ALA A 70 -31.03 -12.67 -7.88
N THR A 71 -32.05 -13.47 -8.18
CA THR A 71 -33.07 -13.14 -9.19
C THR A 71 -33.85 -11.88 -8.81
N SER A 72 -34.33 -11.81 -7.56
CA SER A 72 -35.06 -10.64 -7.04
C SER A 72 -34.14 -9.42 -6.96
N TRP A 73 -32.88 -9.62 -6.55
CA TRP A 73 -31.86 -8.58 -6.49
C TRP A 73 -31.66 -7.92 -7.86
N TRP A 74 -31.43 -8.70 -8.91
CA TRP A 74 -31.26 -8.16 -10.26
C TRP A 74 -32.56 -7.59 -10.83
N THR A 75 -33.72 -8.15 -10.47
CA THR A 75 -35.02 -7.58 -10.83
C THR A 75 -35.17 -6.17 -10.27
N ASN A 76 -34.77 -5.95 -9.01
CA ASN A 76 -34.77 -4.61 -8.40
C ASN A 76 -33.84 -3.65 -9.14
N VAL A 77 -32.62 -4.08 -9.46
CA VAL A 77 -31.67 -3.25 -10.23
C VAL A 77 -32.28 -2.84 -11.57
N ILE A 78 -32.86 -3.79 -12.29
CA ILE A 78 -33.48 -3.54 -13.60
C ILE A 78 -34.66 -2.58 -13.45
N GLN A 79 -35.60 -2.87 -12.55
CA GLN A 79 -36.78 -2.04 -12.34
C GLN A 79 -36.41 -0.63 -11.92
N ASN A 80 -35.54 -0.46 -10.92
CA ASN A 80 -35.11 0.86 -10.45
C ASN A 80 -34.39 1.65 -11.53
N THR A 81 -33.59 0.97 -12.37
CA THR A 81 -32.93 1.60 -13.52
C THR A 81 -33.96 2.22 -14.46
N PHE A 82 -34.94 1.44 -14.92
CA PHE A 82 -35.89 1.93 -15.92
C PHE A 82 -37.00 2.82 -15.33
N THR A 83 -37.39 2.62 -14.07
CA THR A 83 -38.33 3.52 -13.37
C THR A 83 -37.75 4.92 -13.27
N SER A 84 -36.44 5.05 -12.99
CA SER A 84 -35.77 6.36 -12.94
C SER A 84 -35.70 7.08 -14.29
N LEU A 85 -35.89 6.35 -15.39
CA LEU A 85 -35.86 6.87 -16.77
C LEU A 85 -37.27 7.06 -17.35
N ALA A 86 -38.30 6.54 -16.69
CA ALA A 86 -39.67 6.66 -17.15
C ALA A 86 -40.12 8.11 -17.04
N LYS A 87 -40.52 8.70 -18.17
CA LYS A 87 -41.22 9.99 -18.21
C LYS A 87 -42.71 9.73 -18.03
N ASP A 88 -43.37 10.59 -17.26
CA ASP A 88 -44.83 10.64 -17.12
C ASP A 88 -45.50 9.36 -16.58
N ASP A 89 -44.89 8.69 -15.60
CA ASP A 89 -45.41 7.45 -14.96
C ASP A 89 -45.72 6.30 -15.94
N THR A 90 -45.03 6.26 -17.09
CA THR A 90 -45.19 5.18 -18.07
C THR A 90 -44.89 3.81 -17.41
N PRO A 91 -45.83 2.84 -17.42
CA PRO A 91 -45.60 1.54 -16.80
C PRO A 91 -44.50 0.77 -17.53
N LEU A 92 -43.59 0.15 -16.76
CA LEU A 92 -42.53 -0.67 -17.32
C LEU A 92 -43.10 -1.93 -18.01
N PRO A 93 -42.57 -2.34 -19.17
CA PRO A 93 -42.98 -3.60 -19.79
C PRO A 93 -42.74 -4.80 -18.86
N ASN A 94 -43.78 -5.61 -18.66
CA ASN A 94 -43.74 -6.75 -17.74
C ASN A 94 -42.67 -7.81 -18.11
N ASP A 95 -42.28 -7.87 -19.39
CA ASP A 95 -41.29 -8.82 -19.92
C ASP A 95 -39.86 -8.27 -19.92
N LEU A 96 -39.65 -7.00 -19.53
CA LEU A 96 -38.33 -6.35 -19.55
C LEU A 96 -37.32 -7.04 -18.64
N ALA A 97 -37.64 -7.19 -17.35
CA ALA A 97 -36.76 -7.85 -16.40
C ALA A 97 -36.54 -9.33 -16.72
N PRO A 98 -37.58 -10.13 -17.04
CA PRO A 98 -37.39 -11.51 -17.49
C PRO A 98 -36.47 -11.66 -18.71
N ARG A 99 -36.61 -10.81 -19.74
CA ARG A 99 -35.74 -10.87 -20.93
C ARG A 99 -34.30 -10.47 -20.64
N LEU A 100 -34.09 -9.46 -19.80
CA LEU A 100 -32.74 -9.07 -19.38
C LEU A 100 -32.06 -10.15 -18.54
N LEU A 101 -32.78 -10.75 -17.60
CA LEU A 101 -32.28 -11.88 -16.81
C LEU A 101 -31.91 -13.07 -17.71
N HIS A 102 -32.75 -13.41 -18.70
CA HIS A 102 -32.45 -14.47 -19.68
C HIS A 102 -31.20 -14.15 -20.50
N ARG A 103 -31.09 -12.91 -21.02
CA ARG A 103 -29.92 -12.48 -21.80
C ARG A 103 -28.63 -12.63 -21.00
N PHE A 104 -28.62 -12.12 -19.77
CA PHE A 104 -27.46 -12.18 -18.86
C PHE A 104 -27.36 -13.51 -18.08
N ALA A 105 -28.09 -14.54 -18.49
CA ALA A 105 -27.92 -15.92 -18.04
C ALA A 105 -27.47 -16.85 -19.19
N SER A 106 -27.14 -16.29 -20.36
CA SER A 106 -26.82 -17.06 -21.57
C SER A 106 -25.79 -16.38 -22.48
N LYS A 107 -25.41 -17.07 -23.56
CA LYS A 107 -24.55 -16.60 -24.65
C LYS A 107 -25.08 -15.38 -25.39
N GLU A 108 -26.32 -14.97 -25.14
CA GLU A 108 -26.83 -13.70 -25.68
C GLU A 108 -26.14 -12.50 -25.02
N GLY A 109 -25.78 -12.61 -23.73
CA GLY A 109 -25.13 -11.57 -22.95
C GLY A 109 -23.60 -11.61 -23.01
N TYR A 110 -23.04 -12.79 -23.25
CA TYR A 110 -21.63 -13.09 -23.06
C TYR A 110 -21.02 -13.89 -24.22
N GLU A 111 -19.73 -13.69 -24.44
CA GLU A 111 -18.87 -14.48 -25.31
C GLU A 111 -17.67 -15.03 -24.53
N THR A 112 -16.99 -15.99 -25.16
CA THR A 112 -15.75 -16.62 -24.67
C THR A 112 -14.67 -16.48 -25.74
N GLU A 113 -13.40 -16.61 -25.33
CA GLU A 113 -12.26 -16.57 -26.27
C GLU A 113 -12.33 -17.71 -27.30
N SER A 114 -11.84 -17.43 -28.51
CA SER A 114 -11.92 -18.38 -29.63
C SER A 114 -11.12 -19.65 -29.33
N GLY A 115 -11.79 -20.80 -29.41
CA GLY A 115 -11.16 -22.10 -29.15
C GLY A 115 -11.06 -22.51 -27.67
N LEU A 116 -11.56 -21.70 -26.73
CA LEU A 116 -11.56 -22.04 -25.30
C LEU A 116 -12.34 -23.34 -25.02
N VAL A 117 -13.52 -23.50 -25.63
CA VAL A 117 -14.37 -24.69 -25.45
C VAL A 117 -13.64 -25.95 -25.93
N GLU A 118 -13.01 -25.90 -27.09
CA GLU A 118 -12.18 -26.98 -27.63
C GLU A 118 -10.96 -27.25 -26.75
N ALA A 119 -10.35 -26.20 -26.18
CA ALA A 119 -9.22 -26.33 -25.27
C ALA A 119 -9.61 -27.08 -23.99
N PHE A 120 -10.74 -26.75 -23.36
CA PHE A 120 -11.25 -27.46 -22.18
C PHE A 120 -11.60 -28.92 -22.49
N LYS A 121 -12.21 -29.20 -23.66
CA LYS A 121 -12.46 -30.57 -24.12
C LYS A 121 -11.17 -31.36 -24.29
N LYS A 122 -10.16 -30.79 -24.96
CA LYS A 122 -8.85 -31.42 -25.16
C LYS A 122 -8.11 -31.62 -23.85
N LEU A 123 -8.19 -30.66 -22.93
CA LEU A 123 -7.52 -30.72 -21.63
C LEU A 123 -8.08 -31.85 -20.76
N LYS A 124 -9.40 -32.08 -20.82
CA LYS A 124 -10.06 -33.22 -20.14
C LYS A 124 -9.78 -34.56 -20.80
N GLN A 125 -9.73 -34.62 -22.14
CA GLN A 125 -9.45 -35.86 -22.88
C GLN A 125 -7.98 -36.28 -22.81
N ASN A 126 -7.07 -35.31 -22.80
CA ASN A 126 -5.62 -35.52 -22.78
C ASN A 126 -4.99 -34.68 -21.65
N PRO A 127 -5.17 -35.08 -20.38
CA PRO A 127 -4.54 -34.39 -19.27
C PRO A 127 -3.01 -34.37 -19.45
N PRO A 128 -2.32 -33.32 -18.97
CA PRO A 128 -0.87 -33.20 -19.19
C PRO A 128 -0.13 -34.41 -18.61
N ARG A 129 0.86 -34.94 -19.34
CA ARG A 129 1.56 -36.22 -19.02
C ARG A 129 2.16 -36.28 -17.60
N ASN A 130 2.34 -35.14 -16.95
CA ASN A 130 2.93 -34.99 -15.62
C ASN A 130 1.91 -35.12 -14.47
N PHE A 131 0.60 -35.20 -14.77
CA PHE A 131 -0.45 -35.30 -13.75
C PHE A 131 -1.25 -36.61 -13.86
N ASP A 132 -1.60 -37.20 -12.71
CA ASP A 132 -2.42 -38.41 -12.62
C ASP A 132 -3.92 -38.10 -12.65
N SER A 133 -4.34 -36.97 -12.07
CA SER A 133 -5.72 -36.53 -12.06
C SER A 133 -5.83 -35.02 -12.23
N LEU A 134 -6.87 -34.59 -12.95
CA LEU A 134 -7.21 -33.19 -13.18
C LEU A 134 -8.65 -32.91 -12.74
N VAL A 135 -8.80 -31.91 -11.89
CA VAL A 135 -10.09 -31.31 -11.52
C VAL A 135 -10.06 -29.84 -11.94
N ILE A 136 -11.13 -29.39 -12.60
CA ILE A 136 -11.31 -28.03 -13.07
C ILE A 136 -12.50 -27.40 -12.36
N GLY A 137 -12.29 -26.26 -11.70
CA GLY A 137 -13.35 -25.54 -11.01
C GLY A 137 -13.48 -24.08 -11.48
N VAL A 138 -14.57 -23.44 -11.10
CA VAL A 138 -14.74 -21.98 -11.24
C VAL A 138 -14.92 -21.37 -9.85
N ILE A 139 -14.10 -20.38 -9.52
CA ILE A 139 -14.22 -19.58 -8.29
C ILE A 139 -14.39 -18.14 -8.73
N THR A 140 -15.51 -17.47 -8.41
CA THR A 140 -15.78 -16.14 -8.97
C THR A 140 -16.66 -15.26 -8.08
N ASN A 141 -16.45 -13.95 -8.12
CA ASN A 141 -17.26 -12.95 -7.41
C ASN A 141 -18.55 -12.67 -8.19
N SER A 142 -19.45 -13.65 -8.22
CA SER A 142 -20.69 -13.57 -8.98
C SER A 142 -21.86 -14.25 -8.27
N ASP A 143 -23.00 -14.22 -8.92
CA ASP A 143 -24.24 -14.88 -8.51
C ASP A 143 -24.42 -16.25 -9.17
N ASP A 144 -25.61 -16.81 -8.97
CA ASP A 144 -25.99 -18.16 -9.32
C ASP A 144 -26.09 -18.49 -10.82
N ARG A 145 -25.90 -17.51 -11.71
CA ARG A 145 -26.10 -17.66 -13.17
C ARG A 145 -24.89 -18.19 -13.93
N ILE A 146 -23.69 -18.17 -13.34
CA ILE A 146 -22.44 -18.58 -14.01
C ILE A 146 -22.52 -19.96 -14.69
N PRO A 147 -23.05 -21.03 -14.05
CA PRO A 147 -23.15 -22.33 -14.70
C PRO A 147 -24.03 -22.32 -15.96
N SER A 148 -25.12 -21.55 -15.96
CA SER A 148 -26.01 -21.40 -17.13
C SER A 148 -25.30 -20.68 -18.28
N ILE A 149 -24.57 -19.60 -17.97
CA ILE A 149 -23.82 -18.83 -18.96
C ILE A 149 -22.79 -19.74 -19.65
N LEU A 150 -21.95 -20.44 -18.87
CA LEU A 150 -20.90 -21.33 -19.40
C LEU A 150 -21.49 -22.50 -20.20
N SER A 151 -22.61 -23.08 -19.75
CA SER A 151 -23.32 -24.14 -20.48
C SER A 151 -23.84 -23.66 -21.83
N SER A 152 -24.42 -22.46 -21.87
CA SER A 152 -24.96 -21.88 -23.11
C SER A 152 -23.86 -21.55 -24.13
N LEU A 153 -22.61 -21.36 -23.68
CA LEU A 153 -21.43 -21.16 -24.50
C LEU A 153 -20.81 -22.48 -25.02
N GLY A 154 -21.37 -23.62 -24.63
CA GLY A 154 -20.97 -24.94 -25.16
C GLY A 154 -20.00 -25.73 -24.29
N LEU A 155 -19.72 -25.29 -23.06
CA LEU A 155 -19.01 -26.09 -22.06
C LEU A 155 -19.97 -27.09 -21.41
N ALA A 156 -19.50 -28.32 -21.17
CA ALA A 156 -20.20 -29.29 -20.32
C ALA A 156 -19.93 -28.92 -18.85
N VAL A 157 -20.93 -28.37 -18.17
CA VAL A 157 -20.80 -27.83 -16.82
C VAL A 157 -21.46 -28.77 -15.81
N SER A 158 -20.72 -29.15 -14.77
CA SER A 158 -21.22 -30.00 -13.68
C SER A 158 -22.28 -29.27 -12.84
N PRO A 159 -23.34 -29.96 -12.37
CA PRO A 159 -24.28 -29.35 -11.44
C PRO A 159 -23.68 -29.19 -10.02
N LEU A 160 -22.50 -29.75 -9.76
CA LEU A 160 -21.87 -29.71 -8.45
C LEU A 160 -21.49 -28.27 -8.06
N ARG A 161 -22.21 -27.73 -7.10
CA ARG A 161 -22.12 -26.33 -6.70
C ARG A 161 -22.07 -26.22 -5.18
N TYR A 162 -21.14 -25.41 -4.68
CA TYR A 162 -20.96 -25.22 -3.24
C TYR A 162 -22.27 -24.74 -2.58
N GLY A 163 -22.60 -25.31 -1.42
CA GLY A 163 -23.78 -24.90 -0.63
C GLY A 163 -25.13 -25.38 -1.19
N THR A 164 -25.16 -26.34 -2.13
CA THR A 164 -26.40 -26.95 -2.65
C THR A 164 -26.46 -28.45 -2.33
N ASP A 165 -27.66 -29.04 -2.29
CA ASP A 165 -27.91 -30.47 -2.02
C ASP A 165 -27.45 -31.42 -3.15
N SER A 166 -26.50 -30.98 -3.98
CA SER A 166 -25.97 -31.75 -5.10
C SER A 166 -25.20 -32.97 -4.60
N ALA A 167 -25.76 -34.17 -4.73
CA ALA A 167 -25.10 -35.40 -4.31
C ALA A 167 -23.93 -35.76 -5.25
N PRO A 168 -22.67 -35.83 -4.75
CA PRO A 168 -21.51 -36.14 -5.60
C PRO A 168 -21.61 -37.52 -6.30
N ASN A 169 -22.33 -38.45 -5.70
CA ASN A 169 -22.47 -39.84 -6.18
C ASN A 169 -23.36 -39.97 -7.43
N GLU A 170 -24.20 -38.98 -7.75
CA GLU A 170 -25.04 -38.97 -8.95
C GLU A 170 -24.29 -38.49 -10.21
N LEU A 171 -23.01 -38.12 -10.08
CA LEU A 171 -22.17 -37.56 -11.15
C LEU A 171 -21.34 -38.59 -11.93
N ASN A 172 -21.41 -39.88 -11.54
CA ASN A 172 -20.43 -40.90 -11.95
C ASN A 172 -20.42 -41.28 -13.44
N ASP A 173 -21.44 -40.92 -14.23
CA ASP A 173 -21.58 -41.34 -15.63
C ASP A 173 -21.35 -40.24 -16.69
N LYS A 174 -21.07 -38.99 -16.28
CA LYS A 174 -20.88 -37.87 -17.24
C LYS A 174 -19.54 -37.15 -17.04
N SER A 175 -18.79 -36.99 -18.14
CA SER A 175 -17.57 -36.20 -18.16
C SER A 175 -17.91 -34.71 -18.36
N TYR A 176 -17.54 -33.88 -17.39
CA TYR A 176 -17.72 -32.44 -17.45
C TYR A 176 -16.41 -31.72 -17.80
N ASN A 177 -16.52 -30.60 -18.51
CA ASN A 177 -15.42 -29.67 -18.74
C ASN A 177 -15.07 -28.90 -17.46
N ILE A 178 -16.07 -28.56 -16.66
CA ILE A 178 -15.92 -27.92 -15.35
C ILE A 178 -16.60 -28.80 -14.31
N ASP A 179 -15.86 -29.26 -13.30
CA ASP A 179 -16.32 -30.25 -12.33
C ASP A 179 -17.09 -29.66 -11.16
N PHE A 180 -16.83 -28.39 -10.78
CA PHE A 180 -17.56 -27.71 -9.71
C PHE A 180 -17.51 -26.18 -9.79
N HIS A 181 -18.37 -25.53 -8.99
CA HIS A 181 -18.51 -24.09 -8.94
C HIS A 181 -18.56 -23.53 -7.52
N CYS A 182 -17.87 -22.41 -7.30
CA CYS A 182 -17.84 -21.63 -6.06
C CYS A 182 -18.06 -20.15 -6.39
N MET A 183 -19.30 -19.69 -6.34
CA MET A 183 -19.66 -18.30 -6.53
C MET A 183 -19.70 -17.59 -5.18
N SER A 184 -19.31 -16.31 -5.12
CA SER A 184 -19.38 -15.52 -3.89
C SER A 184 -20.78 -15.49 -3.27
N TYR A 185 -21.82 -15.52 -4.10
CA TYR A 185 -23.20 -15.64 -3.66
C TYR A 185 -23.45 -16.91 -2.83
N ASP A 186 -22.86 -18.04 -3.20
CA ASP A 186 -23.09 -19.30 -2.50
C ASP A 186 -22.26 -19.42 -1.24
N VAL A 187 -21.00 -19.02 -1.32
CA VAL A 187 -20.07 -19.07 -0.20
C VAL A 187 -20.42 -18.02 0.87
N GLY A 188 -21.03 -16.91 0.45
CA GLY A 188 -21.34 -15.78 1.33
C GLY A 188 -20.21 -14.76 1.48
N VAL A 189 -19.08 -14.97 0.78
CA VAL A 189 -17.94 -14.05 0.77
C VAL A 189 -17.36 -13.91 -0.63
N GLU A 190 -16.69 -12.79 -0.88
CA GLU A 190 -16.03 -12.46 -2.14
C GLU A 190 -14.51 -12.63 -2.03
N LYS A 191 -13.84 -13.02 -3.12
CA LYS A 191 -12.39 -12.84 -3.26
C LYS A 191 -12.03 -11.37 -2.98
N PRO A 192 -10.94 -11.09 -2.23
CA PRO A 192 -9.84 -12.01 -1.89
C PRO A 192 -10.01 -12.83 -0.60
N ASP A 193 -11.20 -12.92 -0.01
CA ASP A 193 -11.40 -13.70 1.22
C ASP A 193 -11.06 -15.19 1.02
N LYS A 194 -10.11 -15.70 1.80
CA LYS A 194 -9.61 -17.09 1.69
C LYS A 194 -10.71 -18.16 1.79
N ARG A 195 -11.83 -17.87 2.44
CA ARG A 195 -12.93 -18.83 2.64
C ARG A 195 -13.55 -19.29 1.32
N ILE A 196 -13.51 -18.48 0.25
CA ILE A 196 -14.00 -18.88 -1.07
C ILE A 196 -13.10 -19.92 -1.74
N PHE A 197 -11.79 -19.91 -1.45
CA PHE A 197 -10.86 -20.94 -1.91
C PHE A 197 -10.94 -22.19 -1.03
N SER A 198 -11.16 -22.05 0.28
CA SER A 198 -11.46 -23.19 1.16
C SER A 198 -12.74 -23.92 0.74
N ALA A 199 -13.75 -23.19 0.27
CA ALA A 199 -14.95 -23.80 -0.33
C ALA A 199 -14.60 -24.67 -1.54
N ALA A 200 -13.70 -24.21 -2.43
CA ALA A 200 -13.23 -24.98 -3.56
C ALA A 200 -12.43 -26.23 -3.16
N GLU A 201 -11.64 -26.17 -2.08
CA GLU A 201 -10.95 -27.34 -1.52
C GLU A 201 -11.95 -28.37 -0.97
N HIS A 202 -13.01 -27.90 -0.32
CA HIS A 202 -14.11 -28.79 0.12
C HIS A 202 -14.81 -29.46 -1.08
N MET A 203 -15.05 -28.72 -2.17
CA MET A 203 -15.59 -29.31 -3.40
C MET A 203 -14.65 -30.36 -4.00
N LEU A 204 -13.33 -30.11 -3.98
CA LEU A 204 -12.34 -31.11 -4.38
C LEU A 204 -12.42 -32.36 -3.50
N ALA A 205 -12.53 -32.22 -2.19
CA ALA A 205 -12.66 -33.36 -1.27
C ALA A 205 -13.90 -34.21 -1.57
N GLN A 206 -15.04 -33.58 -1.88
CA GLN A 206 -16.25 -34.28 -2.31
C GLN A 206 -16.02 -35.09 -3.59
N ILE A 207 -15.31 -34.53 -4.57
CA ILE A 207 -14.97 -35.22 -5.82
C ILE A 207 -14.01 -36.40 -5.57
N ILE A 208 -13.00 -36.22 -4.71
CA ILE A 208 -12.05 -37.28 -4.34
C ILE A 208 -12.80 -38.42 -3.64
N SER A 209 -13.68 -38.09 -2.70
CA SER A 209 -14.50 -39.07 -1.96
C SER A 209 -15.37 -39.88 -2.92
N ALA A 210 -16.08 -39.21 -3.84
CA ALA A 210 -16.92 -39.87 -4.85
C ALA A 210 -16.12 -40.79 -5.79
N ARG A 211 -14.92 -40.37 -6.22
CA ARG A 211 -14.08 -41.14 -7.16
C ARG A 211 -13.34 -42.31 -6.51
N SER A 212 -12.94 -42.18 -5.26
CA SER A 212 -12.08 -43.16 -4.57
C SER A 212 -12.81 -44.05 -3.57
N GLY A 213 -14.06 -43.75 -3.24
CA GLY A 213 -14.85 -44.46 -2.22
C GLY A 213 -14.41 -44.20 -0.78
N LYS A 214 -13.46 -43.27 -0.57
CA LYS A 214 -12.99 -42.85 0.76
C LYS A 214 -14.03 -41.98 1.46
N THR A 215 -13.96 -41.90 2.78
CA THR A 215 -14.77 -40.94 3.54
C THR A 215 -14.40 -39.49 3.19
N LEU A 216 -15.31 -38.55 3.42
CA LEU A 216 -15.05 -37.13 3.15
C LEU A 216 -13.86 -36.61 3.97
N SER A 217 -13.75 -37.00 5.24
CA SER A 217 -12.63 -36.58 6.11
C SER A 217 -11.26 -37.08 5.62
N GLU A 218 -11.18 -38.32 5.14
CA GLU A 218 -9.96 -38.85 4.52
C GLU A 218 -9.61 -38.09 3.23
N SER A 219 -10.64 -37.70 2.47
CA SER A 219 -10.48 -36.95 1.22
C SER A 219 -10.06 -35.49 1.45
N GLU A 220 -10.53 -34.86 2.52
CA GLU A 220 -10.09 -33.52 2.95
C GLU A 220 -8.60 -33.50 3.31
N GLY A 221 -8.08 -34.55 3.96
CA GLY A 221 -6.64 -34.67 4.21
C GLY A 221 -5.81 -34.82 2.92
N GLU A 222 -6.42 -35.34 1.85
CA GLU A 222 -5.75 -35.56 0.56
C GLU A 222 -5.65 -34.30 -0.30
N THR A 223 -6.56 -33.32 -0.15
CA THR A 223 -6.55 -32.07 -0.94
C THR A 223 -5.23 -31.30 -0.81
N SER A 224 -4.59 -31.37 0.36
CA SER A 224 -3.28 -30.78 0.64
C SER A 224 -2.16 -31.28 -0.28
N LYS A 225 -2.31 -32.49 -0.86
CA LYS A 225 -1.34 -33.11 -1.78
C LYS A 225 -1.56 -32.71 -3.24
N TRP A 226 -2.68 -32.04 -3.55
CA TRP A 226 -2.98 -31.57 -4.89
C TRP A 226 -2.24 -30.26 -5.16
N GLN A 227 -1.69 -30.12 -6.36
CA GLN A 227 -1.23 -28.83 -6.84
C GLN A 227 -2.47 -27.99 -7.16
N LYS A 228 -2.60 -26.84 -6.50
CA LYS A 228 -3.75 -25.95 -6.62
C LYS A 228 -3.33 -24.73 -7.42
N VAL A 229 -3.95 -24.49 -8.56
CA VAL A 229 -3.67 -23.37 -9.46
C VAL A 229 -4.95 -22.58 -9.65
N TYR A 230 -4.83 -21.25 -9.56
CA TYR A 230 -5.94 -20.34 -9.80
C TYR A 230 -5.58 -19.35 -10.91
N VAL A 231 -6.44 -19.22 -11.91
CA VAL A 231 -6.23 -18.37 -13.07
C VAL A 231 -7.29 -17.25 -13.08
N GLY A 232 -6.87 -15.99 -13.11
CA GLY A 232 -7.77 -14.84 -13.09
C GLY A 232 -7.18 -13.60 -13.75
N ASP A 233 -7.93 -12.51 -13.84
CA ASP A 233 -7.55 -11.25 -14.51
C ASP A 233 -7.36 -10.06 -13.55
N ASP A 234 -7.72 -10.21 -12.27
CA ASP A 234 -7.61 -9.16 -11.25
C ASP A 234 -6.48 -9.48 -10.26
N TYR A 235 -5.43 -8.63 -10.21
CA TYR A 235 -4.31 -8.84 -9.29
C TYR A 235 -4.73 -8.89 -7.81
N SER A 236 -5.63 -8.00 -7.37
CA SER A 236 -6.04 -7.93 -5.97
C SER A 236 -6.92 -9.11 -5.58
N LYS A 237 -7.89 -9.47 -6.43
CA LYS A 237 -8.87 -10.52 -6.10
C LYS A 237 -8.34 -11.92 -6.41
N ASP A 238 -7.63 -12.08 -7.52
CA ASP A 238 -7.26 -13.39 -8.04
C ASP A 238 -5.86 -13.78 -7.62
N VAL A 239 -4.88 -12.88 -7.81
CA VAL A 239 -3.49 -13.18 -7.46
C VAL A 239 -3.32 -13.17 -5.94
N LEU A 240 -3.62 -12.05 -5.28
CA LEU A 240 -3.46 -11.97 -3.82
C LEU A 240 -4.44 -12.88 -3.08
N GLY A 241 -5.69 -12.99 -3.55
CA GLY A 241 -6.71 -13.86 -2.95
C GLY A 241 -6.31 -15.32 -2.96
N SER A 242 -5.91 -15.86 -4.12
CA SER A 242 -5.52 -17.27 -4.21
C SER A 242 -4.17 -17.56 -3.56
N ALA A 243 -3.19 -16.64 -3.67
CA ALA A 243 -1.90 -16.78 -2.98
C ALA A 243 -2.08 -16.81 -1.45
N SER A 244 -2.94 -15.95 -0.90
CA SER A 244 -3.26 -15.93 0.53
C SER A 244 -3.97 -17.19 1.01
N ALA A 245 -4.64 -17.91 0.09
CA ALA A 245 -5.24 -19.22 0.36
C ALA A 245 -4.27 -20.39 0.17
N GLY A 246 -3.00 -20.15 -0.18
CA GLY A 246 -2.00 -21.18 -0.44
C GLY A 246 -2.14 -21.87 -1.80
N TRP A 247 -2.75 -21.18 -2.77
CA TRP A 247 -2.84 -21.62 -4.16
C TRP A 247 -1.76 -20.94 -5.02
N ASN A 248 -1.46 -21.52 -6.19
CA ASN A 248 -0.54 -20.94 -7.16
C ASN A 248 -1.33 -20.01 -8.11
N PRO A 249 -1.18 -18.68 -8.02
CA PRO A 249 -1.88 -17.75 -8.89
C PRO A 249 -1.29 -17.73 -10.30
N VAL A 250 -2.14 -17.47 -11.28
CA VAL A 250 -1.78 -17.13 -12.66
C VAL A 250 -2.64 -15.93 -13.06
N LEU A 251 -1.98 -14.81 -13.37
CA LEU A 251 -2.65 -13.64 -13.92
C LEU A 251 -2.73 -13.78 -15.44
N LEU A 252 -3.93 -13.80 -15.99
CA LEU A 252 -4.16 -13.63 -17.41
C LEU A 252 -4.17 -12.14 -17.71
N ASP A 253 -3.15 -11.69 -18.43
CA ASP A 253 -3.11 -10.36 -19.01
C ASP A 253 -3.68 -10.41 -20.43
N PRO A 254 -4.92 -9.96 -20.66
CA PRO A 254 -5.53 -9.99 -21.99
C PRO A 254 -4.88 -9.03 -22.99
N LYS A 255 -3.89 -8.21 -22.60
CA LYS A 255 -3.22 -7.23 -23.47
C LYS A 255 -1.77 -7.53 -23.85
N ASP A 256 -1.18 -8.66 -23.43
CA ASP A 256 0.25 -8.97 -23.66
C ASP A 256 1.17 -7.78 -23.26
N GLU A 257 0.97 -7.18 -22.08
CA GLU A 257 1.80 -6.09 -21.54
C GLU A 257 2.73 -6.54 -20.38
N CYS A 258 2.81 -7.85 -20.09
CA CYS A 258 3.60 -8.37 -18.98
C CYS A 258 4.59 -9.50 -19.39
N ASP A 259 5.83 -9.14 -19.69
CA ASP A 259 6.91 -10.06 -20.11
C ASP A 259 7.51 -10.97 -19.00
N ASN A 260 6.98 -10.98 -17.77
CA ASN A 260 7.63 -11.68 -16.64
C ASN A 260 6.75 -12.68 -15.87
N VAL A 261 5.68 -13.22 -16.46
CA VAL A 261 4.91 -14.34 -15.89
C VAL A 261 4.75 -15.43 -16.95
N ALA A 262 4.85 -16.70 -16.56
CA ALA A 262 4.85 -17.84 -17.47
C ALA A 262 3.63 -17.82 -18.42
N ASP A 263 3.90 -17.45 -19.67
CA ASP A 263 2.95 -17.40 -20.76
C ASP A 263 2.55 -18.82 -21.19
N LEU A 264 1.26 -19.14 -21.04
CA LEU A 264 0.66 -20.40 -21.46
C LEU A 264 0.65 -20.57 -22.99
N LYS A 265 0.95 -19.53 -23.79
CA LYS A 265 1.11 -19.61 -25.25
C LYS A 265 2.45 -20.24 -25.68
N HIS A 266 3.43 -20.36 -24.79
CA HIS A 266 4.76 -20.92 -25.12
C HIS A 266 4.86 -22.47 -25.07
N TRP A 267 3.78 -23.21 -24.78
CA TRP A 267 3.84 -24.69 -24.60
C TRP A 267 3.20 -25.53 -25.72
N ARG A 268 2.74 -24.95 -26.83
CA ARG A 268 2.23 -25.76 -27.98
C ARG A 268 2.86 -25.35 -29.30
N SER A 269 4.08 -25.87 -29.48
CA SER A 269 4.62 -26.47 -30.70
C SER A 269 3.96 -26.05 -32.02
N SER A 270 4.74 -25.38 -32.88
CA SER A 270 4.61 -25.61 -34.31
C SER A 270 4.94 -27.07 -34.62
N PRO A 271 4.16 -27.73 -35.50
CA PRO A 271 4.80 -28.48 -36.55
C PRO A 271 4.19 -28.16 -37.92
N ASN A 272 5.09 -27.93 -38.87
CA ASN A 272 4.92 -27.81 -40.32
C ASN A 272 4.55 -26.41 -40.84
N GLU A 273 5.58 -25.58 -41.09
CA GLU A 273 6.08 -25.35 -42.45
C GLU A 273 7.40 -24.57 -42.43
N SER A 274 8.36 -25.02 -43.25
CA SER A 274 9.60 -24.33 -43.63
C SER A 274 9.87 -24.70 -45.11
N PRO A 275 10.79 -24.07 -45.88
CA PRO A 275 11.68 -22.95 -45.58
C PRO A 275 11.84 -21.93 -46.75
N LYS A 276 12.47 -20.78 -46.48
CA LYS A 276 13.42 -20.02 -47.34
C LYS A 276 13.69 -18.69 -46.62
N GLY A 277 14.87 -18.34 -46.11
CA GLY A 277 16.19 -18.90 -46.21
C GLY A 277 17.14 -17.73 -45.94
N LYS A 278 17.81 -17.71 -44.79
CA LYS A 278 19.18 -17.21 -44.61
C LYS A 278 19.65 -17.61 -43.21
N VAL A 279 20.61 -18.51 -43.23
CA VAL A 279 21.38 -19.00 -42.09
C VAL A 279 22.24 -17.83 -41.58
N CYS A 280 22.16 -17.53 -40.29
CA CYS A 280 23.28 -16.91 -39.58
C CYS A 280 23.77 -17.90 -38.52
N LYS A 281 24.99 -18.39 -38.73
CA LYS A 281 25.74 -19.15 -37.74
C LYS A 281 26.28 -18.20 -36.68
N ILE A 282 26.32 -18.74 -35.46
CA ILE A 282 27.03 -18.21 -34.30
C ILE A 282 28.53 -18.42 -34.54
N GLU A 283 29.31 -17.35 -34.57
CA GLU A 283 30.64 -17.25 -33.93
C GLU A 283 31.24 -15.83 -34.07
N ASP A 284 31.86 -15.39 -32.97
CA ASP A 284 32.78 -14.29 -32.73
C ASP A 284 32.52 -12.89 -33.33
N HIS A 285 31.90 -12.03 -32.51
CA HIS A 285 32.44 -10.70 -32.24
C HIS A 285 32.05 -10.22 -30.83
N SER A 286 33.07 -9.98 -30.03
CA SER A 286 33.05 -9.37 -28.70
C SER A 286 32.54 -7.92 -28.74
N ALA A 287 31.42 -7.66 -28.06
CA ALA A 287 31.11 -6.36 -27.48
C ALA A 287 30.21 -6.58 -26.25
N GLN A 288 30.75 -6.33 -25.07
CA GLN A 288 30.12 -6.55 -23.78
C GLN A 288 28.95 -5.57 -23.58
N PHE A 289 27.72 -6.07 -23.69
CA PHE A 289 26.55 -5.51 -23.02
C PHE A 289 26.11 -6.50 -21.95
N VAL A 290 26.37 -6.18 -20.70
CA VAL A 290 25.85 -6.92 -19.54
C VAL A 290 24.49 -6.32 -19.21
N THR A 291 23.41 -6.94 -19.67
CA THR A 291 22.11 -6.84 -19.00
C THR A 291 22.20 -7.55 -17.66
N PRO A 292 21.86 -6.92 -16.52
CA PRO A 292 21.86 -7.62 -15.25
C PRO A 292 20.71 -8.65 -15.22
N PRO A 293 20.89 -9.79 -14.54
CA PRO A 293 19.88 -10.84 -14.47
C PRO A 293 18.64 -10.35 -13.70
N ASN A 294 17.46 -10.45 -14.31
CA ASN A 294 16.19 -10.47 -13.59
C ASN A 294 16.17 -11.74 -12.70
N SER A 295 16.72 -11.66 -11.49
CA SER A 295 16.46 -12.67 -10.47
C SER A 295 15.04 -12.42 -9.96
N VAL A 296 14.08 -13.19 -10.46
CA VAL A 296 12.82 -13.40 -9.74
C VAL A 296 13.23 -14.00 -8.40
N MET A 297 13.18 -13.20 -7.33
CA MET A 297 13.50 -13.67 -5.99
C MET A 297 12.53 -14.80 -5.67
N ALA A 298 13.02 -15.95 -5.21
CA ALA A 298 12.16 -17.06 -4.82
C ALA A 298 11.12 -16.57 -3.79
N PRO A 299 9.88 -17.08 -3.79
CA PRO A 299 8.86 -16.62 -2.86
C PRO A 299 9.36 -16.84 -1.43
N ILE A 300 9.63 -15.75 -0.73
CA ILE A 300 10.09 -15.76 0.66
C ILE A 300 8.99 -16.37 1.51
N ASN A 301 9.30 -17.28 2.43
CA ASN A 301 8.29 -17.85 3.33
C ASN A 301 8.58 -17.42 4.78
N ILE A 302 7.74 -16.54 5.31
CA ILE A 302 7.84 -16.07 6.69
C ILE A 302 6.81 -16.82 7.53
N SER A 303 7.29 -17.48 8.58
CA SER A 303 6.48 -18.20 9.56
C SER A 303 6.60 -17.54 10.92
N VAL A 304 5.47 -17.08 11.47
CA VAL A 304 5.42 -16.58 12.85
C VAL A 304 5.62 -17.76 13.80
N VAL A 305 6.58 -17.64 14.71
CA VAL A 305 6.90 -18.64 15.72
C VAL A 305 6.18 -18.33 17.03
N GLU A 306 6.22 -17.07 17.46
CA GLU A 306 5.59 -16.60 18.68
C GLU A 306 5.22 -15.12 18.55
N SER A 307 4.22 -14.69 19.31
CA SER A 307 3.73 -13.32 19.40
C SER A 307 3.43 -13.03 20.87
N HIS A 308 3.88 -11.87 21.35
CA HIS A 308 3.76 -11.45 22.73
C HIS A 308 3.31 -10.00 22.80
N ARG A 309 2.34 -9.72 23.67
CA ARG A 309 2.01 -8.35 24.06
C ARG A 309 2.87 -7.94 25.26
N LEU A 310 3.73 -6.94 25.06
CA LEU A 310 4.55 -6.36 26.10
C LEU A 310 3.78 -5.23 26.79
N ASN A 311 3.39 -5.48 28.04
CA ASN A 311 2.76 -4.46 28.88
C ASN A 311 3.83 -3.54 29.47
N ILE A 312 3.51 -2.26 29.59
CA ILE A 312 4.40 -1.26 30.20
C ILE A 312 3.82 -0.89 31.56
N THR A 313 4.50 -1.28 32.62
CA THR A 313 4.09 -0.86 33.97
C THR A 313 4.47 0.58 34.20
N THR A 314 3.47 1.46 34.38
CA THR A 314 3.67 2.83 34.85
C THR A 314 3.23 2.94 36.31
N SER A 315 3.74 3.95 37.03
CA SER A 315 3.34 4.21 38.42
C SER A 315 2.03 4.98 38.53
N GLN A 316 1.64 5.69 37.46
CA GLN A 316 0.45 6.55 37.42
C GLN A 316 -0.12 6.58 35.99
N GLU A 317 -1.45 6.71 35.91
CA GLU A 317 -2.19 7.03 34.69
C GLU A 317 -1.82 8.45 34.22
N GLN A 318 -1.61 8.62 32.92
CA GLN A 318 -1.29 9.90 32.30
C GLN A 318 -2.08 10.12 31.02
N ALA A 319 -2.58 11.34 30.85
CA ALA A 319 -3.12 11.85 29.61
C ALA A 319 -2.29 13.07 29.19
N ILE A 320 -1.70 13.03 27.99
CA ILE A 320 -0.81 14.10 27.49
C ILE A 320 -1.30 14.55 26.11
N PRO A 321 -1.67 15.83 25.93
CA PRO A 321 -2.00 16.34 24.61
C PRO A 321 -0.77 16.26 23.71
N LEU A 322 -0.94 15.76 22.49
CA LEU A 322 0.09 15.84 21.47
C LEU A 322 0.15 17.25 20.90
N SER A 323 1.28 17.62 20.28
CA SER A 323 1.44 18.95 19.71
C SER A 323 0.46 19.15 18.55
N LEU A 324 0.25 20.41 18.19
CA LEU A 324 -0.52 20.79 17.00
C LEU A 324 0.02 20.10 15.74
N LEU A 325 1.35 19.98 15.62
CA LEU A 325 2.00 19.33 14.48
C LEU A 325 1.83 17.81 14.50
N ASP A 326 2.01 17.15 15.65
CA ASP A 326 1.75 15.71 15.78
C ASP A 326 0.33 15.36 15.32
N SER A 327 -0.64 16.20 15.71
CA SER A 327 -2.04 16.03 15.34
C SER A 327 -2.26 16.09 13.82
N THR A 328 -1.49 16.87 13.06
CA THR A 328 -1.61 16.90 11.58
C THR A 328 -1.28 15.55 10.94
N THR A 329 -0.48 14.72 11.60
CA THR A 329 0.01 13.44 11.06
C THR A 329 -0.95 12.27 11.27
N ALA A 330 -2.14 12.51 11.81
CA ALA A 330 -3.10 11.47 12.18
C ALA A 330 -3.57 10.57 11.03
N ASN A 331 -3.51 11.08 9.79
CA ASN A 331 -3.87 10.36 8.57
C ASN A 331 -2.66 9.93 7.73
N PHE A 332 -1.44 10.08 8.24
CA PHE A 332 -0.25 9.63 7.53
C PHE A 332 -0.18 8.10 7.56
N SER A 333 0.59 7.52 6.64
CA SER A 333 1.01 6.12 6.80
C SER A 333 1.77 5.95 8.10
N ASN A 334 1.79 4.74 8.66
CA ASN A 334 2.54 4.47 9.89
C ASN A 334 4.03 4.78 9.74
N ALA A 335 4.66 5.23 10.82
CA ALA A 335 6.11 5.39 10.88
C ALA A 335 6.76 4.00 10.95
N SER A 336 7.37 3.57 9.84
CA SER A 336 7.79 2.20 9.64
C SER A 336 9.19 2.09 9.04
N ALA A 337 9.96 1.12 9.54
CA ALA A 337 11.33 0.88 9.09
C ALA A 337 11.73 -0.59 9.29
N ILE A 338 12.62 -1.08 8.43
CA ILE A 338 13.13 -2.45 8.49
C ILE A 338 14.65 -2.41 8.42
N TRP A 339 15.33 -3.13 9.32
CA TRP A 339 16.77 -3.30 9.33
C TRP A 339 17.13 -4.75 9.07
N LEU A 340 18.10 -4.97 8.18
CA LEU A 340 18.70 -6.28 7.91
C LEU A 340 20.05 -6.35 8.59
N TYR A 341 20.20 -7.31 9.50
CA TYR A 341 21.39 -7.50 10.33
C TYR A 341 22.11 -8.80 9.99
N GLU A 342 23.43 -8.72 9.96
CA GLU A 342 24.33 -9.87 9.82
C GLU A 342 24.15 -10.88 10.96
N THR A 343 24.68 -12.08 10.77
CA THR A 343 24.73 -13.09 11.84
C THR A 343 25.46 -12.52 13.06
N PRO A 344 24.86 -12.58 14.27
CA PRO A 344 25.55 -12.21 15.50
C PRO A 344 26.87 -12.98 15.66
N THR A 345 27.94 -12.29 16.05
CA THR A 345 29.23 -12.93 16.33
C THR A 345 29.24 -13.65 17.67
N ARG A 346 28.34 -13.25 18.58
CA ARG A 346 28.08 -13.95 19.84
C ARG A 346 27.11 -15.12 19.63
N ASN A 347 27.37 -16.23 20.31
CA ASN A 347 26.52 -17.43 20.29
C ASN A 347 26.03 -17.87 21.68
N ASP A 348 26.31 -17.08 22.71
CA ASP A 348 26.03 -17.35 24.12
C ASP A 348 24.65 -16.86 24.60
N PHE A 349 23.74 -16.54 23.66
CA PHE A 349 22.43 -15.97 23.97
C PHE A 349 21.36 -16.37 22.95
N ASN A 350 20.08 -16.21 23.31
CA ASN A 350 18.97 -16.33 22.38
C ASN A 350 18.59 -14.93 21.86
N LEU A 351 18.72 -14.73 20.55
CA LEU A 351 18.52 -13.44 19.89
C LEU A 351 17.15 -12.82 20.18
N ALA A 352 16.07 -13.54 19.87
CA ALA A 352 14.72 -13.03 20.02
C ALA A 352 14.37 -12.75 21.48
N TYR A 353 14.75 -13.63 22.40
CA TYR A 353 14.54 -13.45 23.83
C TYR A 353 15.29 -12.21 24.35
N HIS A 354 16.57 -12.06 24.02
CA HIS A 354 17.38 -10.92 24.45
C HIS A 354 16.82 -9.59 23.92
N LEU A 355 16.45 -9.56 22.65
CA LEU A 355 15.83 -8.40 22.03
C LEU A 355 14.48 -8.07 22.69
N ARG A 356 13.64 -9.07 22.98
CA ARG A 356 12.36 -8.86 23.70
C ARG A 356 12.56 -8.29 25.11
N GLU A 357 13.51 -8.83 25.87
CA GLU A 357 13.79 -8.38 27.24
C GLU A 357 14.40 -6.97 27.29
N SER A 358 15.34 -6.67 26.38
CA SER A 358 15.89 -5.31 26.25
C SER A 358 14.84 -4.31 25.77
N LEU A 359 13.93 -4.72 24.89
CA LEU A 359 12.79 -3.90 24.47
C LEU A 359 11.89 -3.58 25.66
N ALA A 360 11.55 -4.58 26.48
CA ALA A 360 10.72 -4.39 27.66
C ALA A 360 11.34 -3.39 28.66
N ARG A 361 12.68 -3.37 28.81
CA ARG A 361 13.38 -2.33 29.60
C ARG A 361 13.29 -0.96 28.94
N THR A 362 13.52 -0.89 27.62
CA THR A 362 13.46 0.35 26.84
C THR A 362 12.08 1.01 26.94
N LEU A 363 11.01 0.21 26.85
CA LEU A 363 9.63 0.69 26.89
C LEU A 363 9.25 1.41 28.20
N ARG A 364 10.00 1.21 29.29
CA ARG A 364 9.82 1.97 30.54
C ARG A 364 10.08 3.47 30.35
N PHE A 365 10.90 3.84 29.37
CA PHE A 365 11.18 5.23 29.00
C PHE A 365 10.22 5.75 27.93
N TYR A 366 9.37 4.88 27.37
CA TYR A 366 8.42 5.21 26.30
C TYR A 366 7.00 4.67 26.59
N PRO A 367 6.42 5.00 27.76
CA PRO A 367 5.15 4.44 28.18
C PRO A 367 3.99 4.76 27.23
N GLN A 368 4.06 5.86 26.48
CA GLN A 368 3.07 6.25 25.49
C GLN A 368 2.87 5.23 24.36
N TRP A 369 3.86 4.38 24.07
CA TRP A 369 3.69 3.30 23.07
C TRP A 369 2.78 2.16 23.54
N GLY A 370 2.62 2.00 24.85
CA GLY A 370 1.80 0.93 25.44
C GLY A 370 0.34 1.31 25.64
N GLY A 371 -0.01 2.59 25.56
CA GLY A 371 -1.37 3.06 25.82
C GLY A 371 -2.21 3.28 24.56
N HIS A 372 -3.08 4.28 24.64
CA HIS A 372 -4.01 4.68 23.60
C HIS A 372 -3.61 6.01 22.98
N LEU A 373 -3.95 6.16 21.70
CA LEU A 373 -3.91 7.42 21.01
C LEU A 373 -5.35 7.83 20.68
N LYS A 374 -5.81 8.92 21.29
CA LYS A 374 -7.20 9.36 21.25
C LYS A 374 -7.32 10.71 20.55
N ALA A 375 -8.50 11.01 20.02
CA ALA A 375 -8.83 12.29 19.41
C ALA A 375 -10.01 12.96 20.11
N VAL A 376 -9.94 14.29 20.26
CA VAL A 376 -11.07 15.09 20.73
C VAL A 376 -12.18 15.12 19.66
N LYS A 377 -13.39 14.72 20.04
CA LYS A 377 -14.54 14.57 19.12
C LYS A 377 -15.55 15.72 19.21
N SER A 378 -15.46 16.56 20.24
CA SER A 378 -16.37 17.67 20.48
C SER A 378 -15.88 18.97 19.83
N THR A 379 -16.79 19.91 19.62
CA THR A 379 -16.50 21.25 19.09
C THR A 379 -16.75 22.36 20.12
N ASP A 380 -17.34 22.03 21.27
CA ASP A 380 -17.70 22.96 22.35
C ASP A 380 -16.66 22.97 23.49
N GLY A 381 -15.55 22.26 23.33
CA GLY A 381 -14.50 22.12 24.35
C GLY A 381 -14.80 21.08 25.43
N THR A 382 -15.92 20.36 25.35
CA THR A 382 -16.24 19.26 26.27
C THR A 382 -15.32 18.08 26.01
N VAL A 383 -14.57 17.65 27.02
CA VAL A 383 -13.62 16.53 26.89
C VAL A 383 -13.81 15.48 28.01
N PRO A 384 -13.34 14.24 27.80
CA PRO A 384 -13.30 13.21 28.84
C PRO A 384 -12.56 13.68 30.11
N LEU A 385 -12.80 13.00 31.23
CA LEU A 385 -12.26 13.38 32.55
C LEU A 385 -10.73 13.50 32.53
N GLU A 386 -10.06 12.57 31.86
CA GLU A 386 -8.60 12.52 31.75
C GLU A 386 -8.01 13.74 31.02
N ALA A 387 -8.79 14.40 30.16
CA ALA A 387 -8.37 15.52 29.32
C ALA A 387 -8.83 16.89 29.84
N LYS A 388 -9.55 16.95 30.98
CA LYS A 388 -10.12 18.22 31.49
C LYS A 388 -9.07 19.28 31.85
N SER A 389 -7.86 18.86 32.21
CA SER A 389 -6.74 19.76 32.56
C SER A 389 -6.02 20.32 31.34
N PHE A 390 -6.36 19.87 30.12
CA PHE A 390 -5.68 20.31 28.91
C PHE A 390 -5.96 21.80 28.63
N PRO A 391 -4.99 22.53 28.06
CA PRO A 391 -5.21 23.91 27.66
C PRO A 391 -6.35 24.01 26.62
N PRO A 392 -7.07 25.13 26.55
CA PRO A 392 -8.18 25.34 25.61
C PRO A 392 -7.90 24.88 24.16
N HIS A 393 -6.75 25.25 23.58
CA HIS A 393 -6.42 24.88 22.20
C HIS A 393 -6.31 23.37 21.97
N ALA A 394 -5.86 22.61 22.99
CA ALA A 394 -5.72 21.16 22.93
C ALA A 394 -7.05 20.42 23.13
N ARG A 395 -8.11 21.12 23.58
CA ARG A 395 -9.48 20.58 23.72
C ARG A 395 -10.36 20.85 22.50
N ARG A 396 -9.79 21.37 21.41
CA ARG A 396 -10.51 21.59 20.15
C ARG A 396 -10.66 20.29 19.36
N PHE A 397 -11.62 20.25 18.45
CA PHE A 397 -11.90 19.09 17.62
C PHE A 397 -10.65 18.58 16.87
N GLY A 398 -10.49 17.26 16.81
CA GLY A 398 -9.42 16.59 16.07
C GLY A 398 -8.02 16.72 16.69
N ARG A 399 -7.88 17.35 17.85
CA ARG A 399 -6.63 17.34 18.63
C ARG A 399 -6.38 15.95 19.19
N LEU A 400 -5.14 15.50 19.11
CA LEU A 400 -4.73 14.18 19.57
C LEU A 400 -4.13 14.24 20.97
N TYR A 401 -4.27 13.16 21.72
CA TYR A 401 -3.59 12.98 23.00
C TYR A 401 -3.24 11.50 23.24
N ALA A 402 -2.10 11.28 23.89
CA ALA A 402 -1.71 9.97 24.38
C ALA A 402 -2.34 9.73 25.75
N HIS A 403 -2.83 8.51 26.00
CA HIS A 403 -3.41 8.09 27.26
C HIS A 403 -2.87 6.73 27.66
N TYR A 404 -2.10 6.64 28.74
CA TYR A 404 -1.40 5.42 29.13
C TYR A 404 -1.26 5.29 30.64
N GLY A 405 -0.90 4.12 31.13
CA GLY A 405 -0.89 3.78 32.54
C GLY A 405 -2.26 3.36 33.07
N THR A 406 -3.13 2.87 32.18
CA THR A 406 -4.45 2.33 32.52
C THR A 406 -4.43 0.82 32.64
N ASP A 407 -5.45 0.24 33.27
CA ASP A 407 -5.62 -1.22 33.36
C ASP A 407 -5.92 -1.87 32.01
N ASP A 408 -6.36 -1.10 31.01
CA ASP A 408 -6.69 -1.57 29.66
C ASP A 408 -5.70 -1.12 28.57
N ASP A 409 -4.50 -0.67 28.96
CA ASP A 409 -3.41 -0.34 28.05
C ASP A 409 -3.16 -1.50 27.05
N PRO A 410 -3.19 -1.25 25.72
CA PRO A 410 -3.03 -2.30 24.71
C PRO A 410 -1.68 -3.02 24.76
N GLY A 411 -0.63 -2.33 25.22
CA GLY A 411 0.76 -2.79 25.16
C GLY A 411 1.37 -2.72 23.76
N VAL A 412 2.60 -3.21 23.64
CA VAL A 412 3.38 -3.24 22.39
C VAL A 412 3.41 -4.67 21.83
N GLU A 413 3.15 -4.84 20.53
CA GLU A 413 3.31 -6.15 19.89
C GLU A 413 4.79 -6.49 19.70
N PHE A 414 5.19 -7.69 20.08
CA PHE A 414 6.47 -8.29 19.74
C PHE A 414 6.27 -9.66 19.09
N VAL A 415 6.62 -9.75 17.81
CA VAL A 415 6.56 -10.98 17.02
C VAL A 415 7.95 -11.53 16.78
N ARG A 416 8.11 -12.84 16.93
CA ARG A 416 9.28 -13.57 16.43
C ARG A 416 8.84 -14.45 15.28
N ALA A 417 9.59 -14.40 14.20
CA ALA A 417 9.35 -15.18 12.99
C ALA A 417 10.63 -15.82 12.47
N LYS A 418 10.46 -16.75 11.52
CA LYS A 418 11.53 -17.39 10.76
C LYS A 418 11.27 -17.26 9.27
N CYS A 419 12.34 -17.14 8.51
CA CYS A 419 12.32 -16.92 7.07
C CYS A 419 13.39 -17.78 6.38
N ASP A 420 13.04 -18.39 5.26
CA ASP A 420 13.95 -19.21 4.46
C ASP A 420 14.92 -18.37 3.59
N ALA A 421 14.63 -17.10 3.36
CA ALA A 421 15.53 -16.18 2.68
C ALA A 421 16.86 -15.97 3.44
N THR A 422 17.91 -15.64 2.68
CA THR A 422 19.20 -15.19 3.21
C THR A 422 19.34 -13.67 3.03
N LEU A 423 20.22 -13.04 3.80
CA LEU A 423 20.58 -11.64 3.55
C LEU A 423 21.06 -11.42 2.11
N GLU A 424 21.80 -12.37 1.55
CA GLU A 424 22.30 -12.26 0.17
C GLU A 424 21.17 -12.26 -0.86
N SER A 425 20.10 -13.03 -0.62
CA SER A 425 18.92 -13.01 -1.49
C SER A 425 18.11 -11.72 -1.37
N LEU A 426 18.04 -11.13 -0.17
CA LEU A 426 17.25 -9.91 0.09
C LEU A 426 18.01 -8.64 -0.33
N TYR A 427 19.31 -8.61 -0.03
CA TYR A 427 20.20 -7.49 -0.26
C TYR A 427 21.65 -8.01 -0.39
N PRO A 428 22.14 -8.19 -1.64
CA PRO A 428 23.52 -8.61 -1.89
C PRO A 428 24.52 -7.64 -1.27
N ALA A 429 25.62 -8.16 -0.70
CA ALA A 429 26.63 -7.32 -0.04
C ALA A 429 27.28 -6.29 -0.99
N ASP A 430 27.34 -6.61 -2.29
CA ASP A 430 27.88 -5.75 -3.34
C ASP A 430 26.78 -4.98 -4.12
N ARG A 431 25.55 -4.89 -3.59
CA ARG A 431 24.42 -4.22 -4.25
C ARG A 431 24.78 -2.83 -4.75
N THR A 432 25.40 -2.00 -3.91
CA THR A 432 25.69 -0.60 -4.27
C THR A 432 26.69 -0.47 -5.42
N SER A 433 27.61 -1.44 -5.58
CA SER A 433 28.61 -1.41 -6.67
C SER A 433 28.13 -2.14 -7.93
N LYS A 434 27.41 -3.26 -7.81
CA LYS A 434 26.90 -4.03 -8.95
C LYS A 434 25.55 -3.55 -9.48
N GLN A 435 24.72 -2.99 -8.61
CA GLN A 435 23.36 -2.53 -8.89
C GLN A 435 23.13 -1.15 -8.24
N PRO A 436 23.87 -0.10 -8.64
CA PRO A 436 23.66 1.25 -8.13
C PRO A 436 22.27 1.79 -8.46
N PHE A 437 21.58 1.20 -9.43
CA PHE A 437 20.16 1.42 -9.69
C PHE A 437 19.43 0.09 -9.51
N TRP A 438 18.77 -0.09 -8.36
CA TRP A 438 18.22 -1.38 -7.93
C TRP A 438 16.69 -1.32 -7.85
N LYS A 439 16.02 -2.31 -8.47
CA LYS A 439 14.57 -2.47 -8.34
C LYS A 439 14.26 -3.00 -6.94
N CYS A 440 13.83 -2.11 -6.04
CA CYS A 440 13.43 -2.49 -4.69
C CYS A 440 11.96 -2.90 -4.73
N ASP A 441 11.69 -4.19 -4.56
CA ASP A 441 10.32 -4.68 -4.41
C ASP A 441 9.87 -4.43 -2.95
N SER A 442 9.14 -3.34 -2.70
CA SER A 442 8.68 -3.01 -1.35
C SER A 442 7.75 -4.08 -0.77
N SER A 443 7.08 -4.87 -1.62
CA SER A 443 6.21 -5.96 -1.17
C SER A 443 7.01 -7.04 -0.44
N VAL A 444 8.27 -7.29 -0.84
CA VAL A 444 9.18 -8.21 -0.14
C VAL A 444 9.45 -7.72 1.28
N PHE A 445 9.81 -6.45 1.44
CA PHE A 445 10.13 -5.87 2.74
C PHE A 445 8.90 -5.78 3.64
N GLN A 446 7.73 -5.40 3.11
CA GLN A 446 6.48 -5.31 3.86
C GLN A 446 6.08 -6.62 4.55
N ARG A 447 6.48 -7.78 4.00
CA ARG A 447 6.19 -9.10 4.62
C ARG A 447 6.94 -9.34 5.93
N PHE A 448 8.03 -8.60 6.19
CA PHE A 448 8.73 -8.64 7.48
C PHE A 448 8.03 -7.86 8.58
N MET A 449 7.02 -7.05 8.25
CA MET A 449 6.22 -6.33 9.24
C MET A 449 5.36 -7.30 10.05
N ALA A 450 5.16 -7.00 11.32
CA ALA A 450 4.26 -7.76 12.17
C ALA A 450 2.85 -7.80 11.53
N PRO A 451 2.18 -8.96 11.45
CA PRO A 451 0.85 -9.11 10.86
C PRO A 451 -0.25 -8.60 11.82
N VAL A 452 -0.07 -7.41 12.38
CA VAL A 452 -1.00 -6.73 13.28
C VAL A 452 -1.28 -5.33 12.76
N ALA A 453 -2.54 -4.91 12.83
CA ALA A 453 -2.92 -3.54 12.51
C ALA A 453 -2.53 -2.59 13.66
N ILE A 454 -2.01 -1.42 13.32
CA ILE A 454 -1.75 -0.35 14.29
C ILE A 454 -3.04 0.46 14.50
N ALA A 455 -3.31 0.83 15.75
CA ALA A 455 -4.47 1.65 16.09
C ALA A 455 -4.44 2.99 15.36
N GLN A 456 -5.59 3.41 14.82
CA GLN A 456 -5.71 4.69 14.14
C GLN A 456 -6.33 5.74 15.07
N PRO A 457 -5.67 6.88 15.32
CA PRO A 457 -6.07 7.88 16.33
C PRO A 457 -7.48 8.44 16.14
N LEU A 458 -7.90 8.48 14.88
CA LEU A 458 -9.14 9.09 14.46
C LEU A 458 -10.28 8.06 14.30
N LYS A 459 -10.04 6.76 14.49
CA LYS A 459 -11.13 5.76 14.47
C LYS A 459 -11.58 5.49 15.90
N ASP A 460 -12.78 4.92 16.04
CA ASP A 460 -13.23 4.41 17.33
C ASP A 460 -12.31 3.26 17.77
N VAL A 461 -12.25 3.04 19.10
CA VAL A 461 -11.42 2.01 19.71
C VAL A 461 -11.71 0.67 19.04
N SER A 462 -10.73 0.17 18.31
CA SER A 462 -10.83 -1.05 17.52
C SER A 462 -10.11 -2.19 18.22
N LYS A 463 -10.70 -3.38 18.14
CA LYS A 463 -10.13 -4.63 18.61
C LYS A 463 -9.82 -5.54 17.44
N ASP A 464 -8.80 -6.38 17.58
CA ASP A 464 -8.49 -7.44 16.63
C ASP A 464 -9.49 -8.62 16.73
N GLU A 465 -9.27 -9.65 15.91
CA GLU A 465 -10.08 -10.88 15.88
C GLU A 465 -10.10 -11.63 17.22
N ASN A 466 -9.07 -11.44 18.06
CA ASN A 466 -8.94 -12.02 19.39
C ASN A 466 -9.51 -11.11 20.48
N ARG A 467 -10.21 -10.02 20.10
CA ARG A 467 -10.77 -9.00 20.98
C ARG A 467 -9.73 -8.25 21.81
N GLN A 468 -8.46 -8.26 21.40
CA GLN A 468 -7.40 -7.42 21.97
C GLN A 468 -7.44 -6.04 21.33
N LEU A 469 -7.10 -5.01 22.10
CA LEU A 469 -6.99 -3.66 21.56
C LEU A 469 -5.81 -3.57 20.60
N LEU A 470 -5.96 -2.83 19.51
CA LEU A 470 -4.87 -2.63 18.57
C LEU A 470 -3.72 -1.85 19.24
N PRO A 471 -2.45 -2.28 19.07
CA PRO A 471 -1.30 -1.58 19.63
C PRO A 471 -0.98 -0.30 18.87
N LEU A 472 -0.20 0.59 19.49
CA LEU A 472 0.38 1.76 18.82
C LEU A 472 1.75 1.47 18.19
N LEU A 473 2.41 0.38 18.62
CA LEU A 473 3.71 -0.06 18.14
C LEU A 473 3.70 -1.58 17.99
N ALA A 474 4.21 -2.05 16.86
CA ALA A 474 4.47 -3.45 16.62
C ALA A 474 5.89 -3.67 16.07
N ILE A 475 6.55 -4.68 16.62
CA ILE A 475 7.92 -5.05 16.26
C ILE A 475 7.94 -6.51 15.85
N GLN A 476 8.64 -6.83 14.77
CA GLN A 476 8.90 -8.21 14.37
C GLN A 476 10.40 -8.45 14.21
N ILE A 477 10.89 -9.51 14.86
CA ILE A 477 12.23 -10.07 14.65
C ILE A 477 12.11 -11.34 13.82
N THR A 478 12.69 -11.35 12.62
CA THR A 478 12.63 -12.49 11.70
C THR A 478 14.03 -13.09 11.52
N GLU A 479 14.25 -14.30 12.03
CA GLU A 479 15.49 -15.05 11.84
C GLU A 479 15.59 -15.57 10.39
N LEU A 480 16.72 -15.31 9.73
CA LEU A 480 17.00 -15.71 8.33
C LEU A 480 17.81 -17.00 8.29
N SER A 481 17.74 -17.73 7.16
CA SER A 481 18.41 -19.03 7.01
C SER A 481 19.95 -18.96 7.02
N CYS A 482 20.53 -17.78 6.76
CA CYS A 482 21.97 -17.54 6.85
C CYS A 482 22.46 -17.22 8.27
N GLY A 483 21.58 -17.17 9.27
CA GLY A 483 21.88 -16.80 10.66
C GLY A 483 21.76 -15.30 10.96
N GLY A 484 21.59 -14.46 9.94
CA GLY A 484 21.22 -13.05 10.10
C GLY A 484 19.75 -12.89 10.51
N PHE A 485 19.29 -11.65 10.66
CA PHE A 485 17.90 -11.37 10.99
C PHE A 485 17.38 -10.07 10.39
N ALA A 486 16.08 -9.98 10.20
CA ALA A 486 15.38 -8.72 9.91
C ALA A 486 14.68 -8.21 11.18
N LEU A 487 14.79 -6.92 11.46
CA LEU A 487 14.07 -6.20 12.50
C LEU A 487 13.13 -5.22 11.83
N ALA A 488 11.83 -5.42 11.95
CA ALA A 488 10.81 -4.54 11.40
C ALA A 488 10.05 -3.83 12.53
N LEU A 489 9.80 -2.54 12.35
CA LEU A 489 9.06 -1.71 13.29
C LEU A 489 7.93 -0.98 12.55
N ASN A 490 6.73 -1.03 13.12
CA ASN A 490 5.52 -0.36 12.63
C ASN A 490 4.88 0.45 13.77
N GLY A 491 4.89 1.79 13.70
CA GLY A 491 4.39 2.65 14.77
C GLY A 491 3.38 3.70 14.31
N ALA A 492 2.47 4.10 15.20
CA ALA A 492 1.54 5.20 14.96
C ALA A 492 2.29 6.51 14.70
N HIS A 493 2.13 7.09 13.51
CA HIS A 493 2.91 8.24 13.06
C HIS A 493 2.81 9.48 13.97
N PRO A 494 1.67 9.81 14.63
CA PRO A 494 1.63 10.95 15.56
C PRO A 494 2.57 10.85 16.76
N LEU A 495 3.03 9.66 17.11
CA LEU A 495 3.99 9.47 18.20
C LEU A 495 5.45 9.45 17.74
N ALA A 496 5.70 9.30 16.44
CA ALA A 496 7.05 9.23 15.91
C ALA A 496 7.14 9.63 14.45
N ASP A 497 8.00 10.62 14.17
CA ASP A 497 8.67 10.74 12.89
C ASP A 497 9.93 9.87 12.84
N ALA A 498 10.66 9.93 11.72
CA ALA A 498 11.89 9.18 11.52
C ALA A 498 12.94 9.44 12.62
N THR A 499 13.08 10.69 13.09
CA THR A 499 14.02 11.01 14.17
C THR A 499 13.63 10.30 15.46
N THR A 500 12.36 10.37 15.86
CA THR A 500 11.89 9.67 17.06
C THR A 500 12.02 8.15 16.94
N LEU A 501 11.70 7.59 15.77
CA LEU A 501 11.84 6.16 15.48
C LEU A 501 13.28 5.68 15.67
N ILE A 502 14.23 6.44 15.12
CA ILE A 502 15.65 6.07 15.14
C ILE A 502 16.29 6.35 16.50
N THR A 503 15.84 7.38 17.22
CA THR A 503 16.21 7.58 18.62
C THR A 503 15.72 6.42 19.49
N PHE A 504 14.48 5.96 19.29
CA PHE A 504 13.93 4.81 20.02
C PHE A 504 14.75 3.53 19.81
N ILE A 505 15.09 3.18 18.57
CA ILE A 505 15.90 1.97 18.31
C ILE A 505 17.34 2.11 18.83
N LYS A 506 17.93 3.31 18.84
CA LYS A 506 19.24 3.56 19.45
C LYS A 506 19.21 3.35 20.96
N HIS A 507 18.16 3.82 21.64
CA HIS A 507 17.95 3.55 23.06
C HIS A 507 17.70 2.07 23.33
N TRP A 508 16.96 1.38 22.45
CA TRP A 508 16.81 -0.07 22.55
C TRP A 508 18.13 -0.81 22.40
N ALA A 509 18.94 -0.43 21.43
CA ALA A 509 20.29 -0.96 21.26
C ALA A 509 21.17 -0.70 22.49
N GLN A 510 21.00 0.44 23.17
CA GLN A 510 21.68 0.71 24.43
C GLN A 510 21.25 -0.25 25.56
N GLU A 511 19.95 -0.40 25.79
CA GLU A 511 19.40 -1.33 26.79
C GLU A 511 19.77 -2.80 26.51
N SER A 512 19.94 -3.13 25.23
CA SER A 512 20.47 -4.42 24.78
C SER A 512 21.93 -4.60 25.18
N ARG A 513 22.79 -3.58 24.99
CA ARG A 513 24.18 -3.61 25.47
C ARG A 513 24.24 -3.71 26.99
N GLU A 514 23.41 -2.97 27.73
CA GLU A 514 23.35 -3.10 29.19
C GLU A 514 23.01 -4.54 29.65
N GLY A 515 22.16 -5.24 28.89
CA GLY A 515 21.87 -6.66 29.11
C GLY A 515 23.09 -7.59 29.00
N PHE A 516 24.17 -7.16 28.35
CA PHE A 516 25.46 -7.86 28.29
C PHE A 516 26.50 -7.33 29.30
N GLY A 517 26.10 -6.48 30.24
CA GLY A 517 26.97 -5.96 31.30
C GLY A 517 27.74 -4.69 30.95
N TYR A 518 27.44 -4.04 29.81
CA TYR A 518 27.98 -2.71 29.51
C TYR A 518 27.35 -1.69 30.46
N THR A 519 28.14 -0.74 30.97
CA THR A 519 27.63 0.37 31.79
C THR A 519 27.45 1.60 30.90
N LEU A 520 26.21 1.98 30.63
CA LEU A 520 25.84 3.10 29.76
C LEU A 520 24.90 4.06 30.52
N PRO A 521 24.89 5.36 30.18
CA PRO A 521 24.02 6.32 30.83
C PRO A 521 22.57 6.11 30.39
N ALA A 522 21.64 5.91 31.32
CA ALA A 522 20.24 5.62 31.02
C ALA A 522 19.63 6.57 29.96
N PRO A 523 18.80 6.05 29.03
CA PRO A 523 18.12 6.88 28.05
C PRO A 523 17.29 8.00 28.70
N THR A 524 17.33 9.20 28.12
CA THR A 524 16.55 10.36 28.59
C THR A 524 15.66 10.95 27.48
N PRO A 525 14.72 10.17 26.90
CA PRO A 525 13.79 10.72 25.94
C PRO A 525 12.89 11.78 26.56
N VAL A 526 12.54 12.81 25.78
CA VAL A 526 11.68 13.92 26.22
C VAL A 526 10.34 13.84 25.50
N PHE A 527 9.34 13.27 26.18
CA PHE A 527 7.94 13.31 25.72
C PHE A 527 7.22 14.49 26.38
N ASN A 528 7.37 15.68 25.80
CA ASN A 528 6.68 16.89 26.27
C ASN A 528 6.19 17.73 25.07
N PRO A 529 5.11 17.29 24.39
CA PRO A 529 4.65 17.93 23.16
C PRO A 529 4.31 19.42 23.31
N ALA A 530 3.96 19.88 24.52
CA ALA A 530 3.70 21.29 24.82
C ALA A 530 4.90 22.21 24.55
N LEU A 531 6.14 21.70 24.54
CA LEU A 531 7.32 22.49 24.17
C LEU A 531 7.25 23.01 22.72
N ILE A 532 6.50 22.37 21.83
CA ILE A 532 6.22 22.84 20.47
C ILE A 532 5.13 23.91 20.51
N ASP A 533 3.98 23.62 21.11
CA ASP A 533 2.83 24.52 21.08
C ASP A 533 3.10 25.85 21.81
N ASN A 534 3.95 25.82 22.85
CA ASN A 534 4.44 27.03 23.54
C ASN A 534 5.31 27.94 22.67
N GLN A 535 5.74 27.49 21.48
CA GLN A 535 6.45 28.31 20.50
C GLN A 535 5.50 29.04 19.55
N ALA A 536 4.19 28.79 19.61
CA ALA A 536 3.23 29.48 18.77
C ALA A 536 3.28 30.99 19.01
N ALA A 537 3.13 31.77 17.94
CA ALA A 537 2.98 33.21 18.07
C ALA A 537 1.59 33.54 18.62
N GLY A 538 1.46 34.67 19.31
CA GLY A 538 0.17 35.14 19.82
C GLY A 538 -0.44 34.23 20.90
N ASP A 539 -1.71 34.47 21.23
CA ASP A 539 -2.48 33.62 22.15
C ASP A 539 -3.23 32.53 21.37
N ILE A 540 -2.77 31.29 21.48
CA ILE A 540 -3.43 30.14 20.83
C ILE A 540 -4.63 29.60 21.60
N ASP A 541 -4.76 29.97 22.88
CA ASP A 541 -5.88 29.56 23.74
C ASP A 541 -7.09 30.50 23.64
N ALA A 542 -6.92 31.69 23.07
CA ALA A 542 -8.00 32.63 22.76
C ALA A 542 -9.09 32.01 21.87
N ASP A 543 -10.31 32.53 21.95
CA ASP A 543 -11.44 32.03 21.14
C ASP A 543 -11.29 32.34 19.64
N GLU A 544 -10.62 33.44 19.30
CA GLU A 544 -10.46 33.93 17.93
C GLU A 544 -8.99 34.13 17.56
N PRO A 545 -8.58 33.88 16.30
CA PRO A 545 -7.21 34.05 15.86
C PRO A 545 -6.80 35.51 15.67
N GLU A 546 -5.52 35.78 15.81
CA GLU A 546 -4.90 37.05 15.38
C GLU A 546 -4.69 37.05 13.86
N LEU A 547 -5.48 37.87 13.16
CA LEU A 547 -5.58 37.82 11.69
C LEU A 547 -4.25 38.15 10.97
N ASP A 548 -3.41 39.02 11.52
CA ASP A 548 -2.10 39.33 10.96
C ASP A 548 -1.15 38.11 11.02
N ILE A 549 -1.22 37.33 12.11
CA ILE A 549 -0.45 36.09 12.27
C ILE A 549 -0.93 35.05 11.26
N ILE A 550 -2.24 34.91 11.08
CA ILE A 550 -2.84 34.03 10.05
C ILE A 550 -2.37 34.44 8.66
N GLN A 551 -2.32 35.72 8.34
CA GLN A 551 -1.84 36.20 7.04
C GLN A 551 -0.36 35.88 6.83
N ARG A 552 0.50 36.06 7.85
CA ARG A 552 1.91 35.66 7.79
C ARG A 552 2.06 34.15 7.56
N ALA A 553 1.29 33.33 8.27
CA ALA A 553 1.30 31.88 8.10
C ALA A 553 0.86 31.45 6.68
N LYS A 554 -0.17 32.11 6.11
CA LYS A 554 -0.66 31.86 4.75
C LYS A 554 0.32 32.28 3.65
N ALA A 555 1.23 33.21 3.94
CA ALA A 555 2.25 33.66 2.99
C ALA A 555 3.48 32.73 2.91
N LEU A 556 3.58 31.76 3.82
CA LEU A 556 4.67 30.80 3.82
C LEU A 556 4.62 29.90 2.58
N PRO A 557 5.77 29.43 2.07
CA PRO A 557 5.84 28.54 0.92
C PRO A 557 5.43 27.11 1.32
N MET A 558 4.13 26.91 1.59
CA MET A 558 3.49 25.64 1.91
C MET A 558 2.17 25.54 1.14
N HIS A 559 1.77 24.34 0.74
CA HIS A 559 0.43 24.18 0.24
C HIS A 559 -0.61 24.32 1.37
N ARG A 560 -1.79 24.78 0.98
CA ARG A 560 -2.98 24.71 1.81
C ARG A 560 -4.09 24.08 0.98
N PHE A 561 -3.96 22.79 0.69
CA PHE A 561 -5.02 22.06 0.03
C PHE A 561 -6.06 21.63 1.05
N ASP A 562 -7.32 21.95 0.80
CA ASP A 562 -8.41 21.71 1.74
C ASP A 562 -9.12 20.42 1.36
N TRP A 563 -8.98 19.38 2.20
CA TRP A 563 -9.69 18.11 2.03
C TRP A 563 -11.21 18.28 2.04
N TRP A 564 -11.72 19.36 2.61
CA TRP A 564 -13.15 19.63 2.75
C TRP A 564 -13.68 20.60 1.70
N HIS A 565 -12.84 21.03 0.75
CA HIS A 565 -13.30 21.81 -0.40
C HIS A 565 -14.26 20.96 -1.26
N PRO A 566 -15.35 21.52 -1.81
CA PRO A 566 -16.29 20.78 -2.67
C PRO A 566 -15.61 20.07 -3.84
N ASP A 567 -14.68 20.76 -4.51
CA ASP A 567 -13.90 20.22 -5.64
C ASP A 567 -12.69 19.33 -5.24
N SER A 568 -12.49 19.03 -3.95
CA SER A 568 -11.37 18.17 -3.49
C SER A 568 -11.70 16.67 -3.47
N MET A 569 -12.81 16.23 -4.07
CA MET A 569 -13.23 14.83 -4.02
C MET A 569 -12.14 13.89 -4.59
N PRO A 570 -11.52 13.02 -3.76
CA PRO A 570 -10.57 12.04 -4.27
C PRO A 570 -11.28 10.96 -5.10
N PRO A 571 -10.53 10.18 -5.91
CA PRO A 571 -11.08 9.10 -6.72
C PRO A 571 -11.57 7.88 -5.90
N TRP A 572 -11.31 7.84 -4.60
CA TRP A 572 -11.82 6.83 -3.66
C TRP A 572 -12.87 7.43 -2.71
N PRO A 573 -13.67 6.60 -2.01
CA PRO A 573 -14.62 7.10 -1.03
C PRO A 573 -13.93 7.92 0.08
N PHE A 574 -14.26 9.20 0.18
CA PHE A 574 -13.82 10.10 1.23
C PHE A 574 -15.03 10.71 1.93
N LYS A 575 -14.96 10.82 3.26
CA LYS A 575 -16.04 11.41 4.06
C LYS A 575 -15.47 12.40 5.06
N ILE A 576 -15.99 13.62 5.02
CA ILE A 576 -15.81 14.60 6.08
C ILE A 576 -16.44 14.03 7.37
N ARG A 577 -15.82 14.27 8.52
CA ARG A 577 -16.25 13.70 9.80
C ARG A 577 -17.32 14.58 10.44
N SER A 578 -18.30 13.95 11.09
CA SER A 578 -19.23 14.65 11.99
C SER A 578 -18.44 15.41 13.07
N PRO A 579 -18.86 16.63 13.44
CA PRO A 579 -20.10 17.32 13.05
C PRO A 579 -20.02 18.13 11.74
N PHE A 580 -18.89 18.09 11.06
CA PHE A 580 -18.64 18.88 9.85
C PHE A 580 -19.17 18.23 8.56
N ASP A 581 -19.74 17.03 8.63
CA ASP A 581 -20.23 16.26 7.47
C ASP A 581 -21.57 16.76 6.90
N LYS A 582 -22.21 17.73 7.56
CA LYS A 582 -23.52 18.30 7.18
C LYS A 582 -23.54 19.82 7.12
N GLN A 583 -22.45 20.48 7.53
CA GLN A 583 -22.37 21.94 7.53
C GLN A 583 -21.90 22.40 6.16
N ASP A 584 -22.46 23.50 5.68
CA ASP A 584 -21.86 24.23 4.56
C ASP A 584 -20.65 24.99 5.12
N LEU A 585 -19.45 24.56 4.71
CA LEU A 585 -18.20 25.04 5.28
C LEU A 585 -17.45 25.86 4.24
N GLU A 586 -17.18 27.11 4.58
CA GLU A 586 -16.29 27.94 3.77
C GLU A 586 -14.93 27.25 3.56
N PRO A 587 -14.42 27.21 2.31
CA PRO A 587 -13.10 26.66 2.02
C PRO A 587 -11.99 27.34 2.81
N ALA A 588 -11.13 26.54 3.43
CA ALA A 588 -9.96 27.01 4.20
C ALA A 588 -8.67 27.04 3.37
N GLY A 589 -8.73 26.56 2.13
CA GLY A 589 -7.61 26.36 1.24
C GLY A 589 -8.06 26.10 -0.20
N LYS A 590 -7.09 25.81 -1.07
CA LYS A 590 -7.33 25.46 -2.48
C LYS A 590 -7.89 24.03 -2.60
N PRO A 591 -8.62 23.70 -3.66
CA PRO A 591 -8.97 22.32 -3.94
C PRO A 591 -7.70 21.48 -4.23
N MET A 592 -7.78 20.20 -3.91
CA MET A 592 -6.77 19.21 -4.27
C MET A 592 -6.70 19.07 -5.80
N PRO A 593 -5.49 19.12 -6.42
CA PRO A 593 -5.36 19.08 -7.86
C PRO A 593 -5.39 17.64 -8.42
N TRP A 594 -6.49 16.91 -8.18
CA TRP A 594 -6.65 15.49 -8.59
C TRP A 594 -6.46 15.24 -10.10
N ALA A 595 -6.64 16.26 -10.94
CA ALA A 595 -6.33 16.17 -12.37
C ALA A 595 -4.84 15.86 -12.65
N GLU A 596 -3.95 16.18 -11.72
CA GLU A 596 -2.50 15.93 -11.82
C GLU A 596 -2.11 14.49 -11.47
N TRP A 597 -3.02 13.69 -10.90
CA TRP A 597 -2.69 12.35 -10.40
C TRP A 597 -3.69 11.29 -10.84
N ASN A 598 -3.26 10.45 -11.79
CA ASN A 598 -3.97 9.21 -12.11
C ASN A 598 -3.56 8.08 -11.17
N VAL A 599 -4.39 7.78 -10.17
CA VAL A 599 -4.09 6.82 -9.10
C VAL A 599 -4.14 5.35 -9.55
N SER A 600 -4.66 5.06 -10.75
CA SER A 600 -4.73 3.70 -11.28
C SER A 600 -3.51 3.31 -12.11
N GLU A 601 -2.62 4.25 -12.42
CA GLU A 601 -1.40 3.96 -13.19
C GLU A 601 -0.42 3.13 -12.34
N PRO A 602 0.28 2.17 -12.95
CA PRO A 602 1.30 1.40 -12.24
C PRO A 602 2.46 2.30 -11.81
N VAL A 603 2.95 2.05 -10.61
CA VAL A 603 4.10 2.73 -9.99
C VAL A 603 5.24 1.73 -9.87
N SER A 604 6.47 2.19 -10.10
CA SER A 604 7.67 1.39 -9.88
C SER A 604 8.57 2.04 -8.83
N ASN A 605 9.15 1.20 -7.97
CA ASN A 605 10.12 1.60 -6.95
C ASN A 605 11.53 1.19 -7.36
N TYR A 606 12.44 2.16 -7.39
CA TYR A 606 13.87 1.91 -7.51
C TYR A 606 14.65 2.70 -6.47
N VAL A 607 15.71 2.07 -5.97
CA VAL A 607 16.71 2.71 -5.12
C VAL A 607 17.93 3.07 -5.96
N VAL A 608 18.24 4.36 -6.00
CA VAL A 608 19.43 4.92 -6.65
C VAL A 608 20.49 5.16 -5.59
N HIS A 609 21.65 4.53 -5.75
CA HIS A 609 22.82 4.74 -4.93
C HIS A 609 23.77 5.74 -5.59
N PHE A 610 24.01 6.87 -4.94
CA PHE A 610 25.07 7.80 -5.29
C PHE A 610 26.29 7.53 -4.41
N SER A 611 27.44 7.28 -5.03
CA SER A 611 28.71 7.18 -4.30
C SER A 611 29.09 8.53 -3.67
N GLN A 612 30.01 8.51 -2.71
CA GLN A 612 30.53 9.75 -2.09
C GLN A 612 31.10 10.70 -3.16
N GLU A 613 31.85 10.18 -4.14
CA GLU A 613 32.42 10.97 -5.23
C GLU A 613 31.33 11.63 -6.08
N GLN A 614 30.28 10.88 -6.40
CA GLN A 614 29.14 11.39 -7.17
C GLN A 614 28.40 12.51 -6.41
N VAL A 615 28.16 12.32 -5.10
CA VAL A 615 27.57 13.37 -4.24
C VAL A 615 28.45 14.62 -4.22
N VAL A 616 29.77 14.47 -4.11
CA VAL A 616 30.71 15.60 -4.16
C VAL A 616 30.68 16.31 -5.52
N ARG A 617 30.55 15.58 -6.63
CA ARG A 617 30.40 16.17 -7.96
C ARG A 617 29.12 16.98 -8.10
N LEU A 618 27.97 16.41 -7.70
CA LEU A 618 26.69 17.12 -7.68
C LEU A 618 26.77 18.40 -6.86
N TRP A 619 27.40 18.30 -5.68
CA TRP A 619 27.58 19.43 -4.79
C TRP A 619 28.46 20.53 -5.41
N LYS A 620 29.59 20.17 -6.02
CA LYS A 620 30.47 21.13 -6.72
C LYS A 620 29.71 21.82 -7.86
N ARG A 621 29.07 21.04 -8.74
CA ARG A 621 28.29 21.55 -9.88
C ARG A 621 27.19 22.51 -9.44
N SER A 622 26.44 22.16 -8.40
CA SER A 622 25.38 23.03 -7.87
C SER A 622 25.93 24.34 -7.28
N ASN A 623 27.18 24.36 -6.82
CA ASN A 623 27.84 25.56 -6.30
C ASN A 623 28.57 26.37 -7.38
N GLU A 624 28.68 25.88 -8.62
CA GLU A 624 29.29 26.63 -9.71
C GLU A 624 28.50 27.92 -9.92
N ASN A 625 29.20 29.05 -9.80
CA ASN A 625 28.65 30.40 -9.90
C ASN A 625 27.51 30.72 -8.90
N SER A 626 27.36 29.92 -7.83
CA SER A 626 26.37 30.21 -6.80
C SER A 626 26.82 31.39 -5.93
N PRO A 627 25.97 32.40 -5.68
CA PRO A 627 26.31 33.52 -4.79
C PRO A 627 26.34 33.13 -3.30
N LYS A 628 25.86 31.93 -2.95
CA LYS A 628 25.82 31.41 -1.58
C LYS A 628 26.28 29.96 -1.56
N LYS A 629 26.90 29.53 -0.46
CA LYS A 629 27.31 28.14 -0.28
C LYS A 629 26.08 27.24 -0.09
N LEU A 630 25.86 26.33 -1.04
CA LEU A 630 24.82 25.31 -1.00
C LEU A 630 25.35 24.04 -0.32
N SER A 631 24.48 23.24 0.28
CA SER A 631 24.85 21.98 0.92
C SER A 631 24.78 20.80 -0.05
N GLN A 632 25.40 19.66 0.33
CA GLN A 632 25.22 18.41 -0.41
C GLN A 632 23.76 17.96 -0.46
N HIS A 633 22.98 18.24 0.58
CA HIS A 633 21.54 17.93 0.59
C HIS A 633 20.80 18.76 -0.47
N ASP A 634 21.08 20.06 -0.59
CA ASP A 634 20.46 20.93 -1.61
C ASP A 634 20.77 20.42 -3.02
N ALA A 635 22.02 19.98 -3.24
CA ALA A 635 22.46 19.42 -4.51
C ALA A 635 21.75 18.09 -4.84
N ILE A 636 21.59 17.19 -3.87
CA ILE A 636 20.87 15.92 -4.08
C ILE A 636 19.38 16.18 -4.36
N LEU A 637 18.73 17.02 -3.54
CA LEU A 637 17.31 17.35 -3.69
C LEU A 637 17.01 17.94 -5.07
N SER A 638 17.79 18.94 -5.48
CA SER A 638 17.65 19.59 -6.80
C SER A 638 17.94 18.62 -7.94
N HIS A 639 18.98 17.80 -7.83
CA HIS A 639 19.32 16.81 -8.85
C HIS A 639 18.20 15.81 -9.09
N ILE A 640 17.65 15.21 -8.02
CA ILE A 640 16.54 14.27 -8.11
C ILE A 640 15.29 14.93 -8.69
N TRP A 641 15.00 16.16 -8.28
CA TRP A 641 13.88 16.92 -8.85
C TRP A 641 14.01 17.11 -10.36
N SER A 642 15.18 17.56 -10.80
CA SER A 642 15.48 17.77 -12.21
C SER A 642 15.40 16.49 -13.02
N CYS A 643 15.89 15.36 -12.48
CA CYS A 643 15.80 14.06 -13.16
C CYS A 643 14.34 13.60 -13.30
N ILE A 644 13.53 13.71 -12.24
CA ILE A 644 12.11 13.32 -12.30
C ILE A 644 11.34 14.25 -13.27
N ALA A 645 11.64 15.56 -13.28
CA ALA A 645 11.00 16.50 -14.21
C ALA A 645 11.27 16.14 -15.69
N ARG A 646 12.51 15.79 -16.03
CA ARG A 646 12.87 15.28 -17.37
C ARG A 646 12.22 13.93 -17.66
N ALA A 647 12.25 13.02 -16.70
CA ALA A 647 11.62 11.71 -16.83
C ALA A 647 10.11 11.82 -17.13
N ARG A 648 9.45 12.88 -16.64
CA ARG A 648 8.03 13.19 -16.90
C ARG A 648 7.76 13.95 -18.21
N GLY A 649 8.81 14.30 -18.96
CA GLY A 649 8.72 15.02 -20.23
C GLY A 649 8.28 16.48 -20.09
N LEU A 650 8.75 17.18 -19.04
CA LEU A 650 8.32 18.54 -18.70
C LEU A 650 9.29 19.64 -19.17
N GLU A 651 10.20 19.35 -20.11
CA GLU A 651 11.24 20.27 -20.57
C GLU A 651 10.69 21.54 -21.24
N ASN A 652 9.53 21.44 -21.88
CA ASN A 652 8.88 22.56 -22.58
C ASN A 652 7.73 23.18 -21.78
N ASP A 653 7.57 22.78 -20.53
CA ASP A 653 6.41 23.11 -19.70
C ASP A 653 6.71 24.32 -18.81
N THR A 654 6.04 25.45 -19.06
CA THR A 654 6.26 26.70 -18.33
C THR A 654 5.51 26.79 -17.01
N ASP A 655 4.57 25.87 -16.77
CA ASP A 655 3.78 25.88 -15.55
C ASP A 655 4.60 25.32 -14.37
N PRO A 656 4.24 25.65 -13.13
CA PRO A 656 4.98 25.19 -11.97
C PRO A 656 5.03 23.67 -11.84
N ILE A 657 6.18 23.16 -11.41
CA ILE A 657 6.33 21.85 -10.77
C ILE A 657 6.65 22.07 -9.29
N HIS A 658 6.24 21.12 -8.44
CA HIS A 658 6.25 21.23 -6.99
C HIS A 658 7.08 20.11 -6.36
N TYR A 659 7.94 20.50 -5.42
CA TYR A 659 8.74 19.61 -4.59
C TYR A 659 8.36 19.84 -3.13
N ASP A 660 7.52 18.95 -2.62
CA ASP A 660 6.94 19.00 -1.29
C ASP A 660 7.90 18.32 -0.31
N LEU A 661 8.79 19.10 0.30
CA LEU A 661 9.84 18.59 1.18
C LEU A 661 9.37 18.56 2.64
N VAL A 662 9.42 17.37 3.25
CA VAL A 662 9.15 17.19 4.68
C VAL A 662 10.30 17.80 5.51
N TYR A 663 9.94 18.61 6.50
CA TYR A 663 10.87 19.27 7.41
C TYR A 663 10.48 19.07 8.87
N GLY A 664 11.41 18.52 9.66
CA GLY A 664 11.26 18.40 11.11
C GLY A 664 11.62 19.72 11.81
N VAL A 665 10.70 20.25 12.62
CA VAL A 665 10.83 21.61 13.19
C VAL A 665 11.69 21.69 14.44
N ARG A 666 12.23 20.56 14.94
CA ARG A 666 13.07 20.53 16.16
C ARG A 666 14.19 21.57 16.13
N SER A 667 14.87 21.71 14.99
CA SER A 667 15.96 22.67 14.82
C SER A 667 15.50 24.14 14.86
N SER A 668 14.30 24.46 14.35
CA SER A 668 13.72 25.82 14.46
C SER A 668 13.46 26.22 15.90
N PHE A 669 13.14 25.26 16.77
CA PHE A 669 12.81 25.53 18.17
C PHE A 669 13.90 25.10 19.16
N GLN A 670 15.11 24.81 18.67
CA GLN A 670 16.27 24.41 19.49
C GLN A 670 15.99 23.17 20.35
N LEU A 671 15.10 22.29 19.89
CA LEU A 671 14.82 21.00 20.52
C LEU A 671 15.88 19.98 20.08
N LYS A 672 16.25 19.11 21.02
CA LYS A 672 17.22 18.04 20.80
C LYS A 672 16.58 16.83 20.11
N GLU A 673 17.41 15.91 19.62
CA GLU A 673 16.96 14.68 18.94
C GLU A 673 16.27 13.67 19.86
N ASP A 674 16.41 13.83 21.18
CA ASP A 674 15.72 13.07 22.21
C ASP A 674 14.26 13.55 22.43
N PHE A 675 13.86 14.66 21.81
CA PHE A 675 12.48 15.13 21.79
C PHE A 675 11.60 14.22 20.93
N LEU A 676 10.62 13.59 21.58
CA LEU A 676 9.75 12.60 20.97
C LEU A 676 8.52 13.24 20.30
N GLY A 677 8.04 12.60 19.23
CA GLY A 677 6.84 12.99 18.49
C GLY A 677 7.07 12.98 16.98
N SER A 678 6.13 13.55 16.24
CA SER A 678 6.23 13.79 14.81
C SER A 678 6.01 15.28 14.44
N PRO A 679 6.81 16.23 14.98
CA PRO A 679 6.67 17.64 14.70
C PRO A 679 7.27 17.97 13.32
N VAL A 680 6.49 17.71 12.27
CA VAL A 680 6.89 17.89 10.87
C VAL A 680 5.91 18.79 10.12
N VAL A 681 6.42 19.48 9.09
CA VAL A 681 5.64 20.24 8.09
C VAL A 681 6.10 19.85 6.69
N MET A 682 5.29 20.16 5.66
CA MET A 682 5.68 19.99 4.26
C MET A 682 5.78 21.35 3.59
N MET A 683 6.97 21.70 3.11
CA MET A 683 7.18 22.95 2.37
C MET A 683 7.07 22.74 0.87
N ASN A 684 6.51 23.73 0.18
CA ASN A 684 6.35 23.74 -1.27
C ASN A 684 7.50 24.52 -1.91
N ILE A 685 8.45 23.80 -2.49
CA ILE A 685 9.46 24.38 -3.36
C ILE A 685 8.90 24.31 -4.79
N LYS A 686 8.76 25.46 -5.46
CA LYS A 686 8.20 25.52 -6.82
C LYS A 686 9.05 26.37 -7.76
N LEU A 687 9.12 25.93 -9.00
CA LEU A 687 9.73 26.61 -10.15
C LEU A 687 8.99 26.18 -11.42
N PRO A 688 9.09 26.93 -12.53
CA PRO A 688 8.64 26.45 -13.84
C PRO A 688 9.28 25.10 -14.18
N ALA A 689 8.49 24.15 -14.70
CA ALA A 689 8.98 22.79 -14.92
C ALA A 689 10.12 22.73 -15.94
N CYS A 690 10.08 23.57 -16.97
CA CYS A 690 11.14 23.74 -17.97
C CYS A 690 12.46 24.21 -17.33
N GLU A 691 12.42 25.10 -16.33
CA GLU A 691 13.62 25.52 -15.59
C GLU A 691 14.19 24.40 -14.74
N VAL A 692 13.32 23.61 -14.08
CA VAL A 692 13.75 22.47 -13.25
C VAL A 692 14.36 21.37 -14.10
N ALA A 693 13.78 21.08 -15.26
CA ALA A 693 14.25 20.05 -16.18
C ALA A 693 15.57 20.45 -16.88
N ASN A 694 15.84 21.75 -17.06
CA ASN A 694 17.01 22.28 -17.75
C ASN A 694 18.33 21.98 -16.97
N PRO A 695 19.27 21.21 -17.56
CA PRO A 695 20.54 20.86 -16.91
C PRO A 695 21.43 22.06 -16.54
N SER A 696 21.26 23.20 -17.21
CA SER A 696 22.02 24.43 -16.96
C SER A 696 21.51 25.22 -15.75
N SER A 697 20.31 24.90 -15.24
CA SER A 697 19.65 25.64 -14.16
C SER A 697 19.91 25.04 -12.77
N ILE A 698 20.73 23.99 -12.64
CA ILE A 698 20.87 23.23 -11.39
C ILE A 698 21.26 24.10 -10.19
N THR A 699 22.12 25.10 -10.37
CA THR A 699 22.49 26.07 -9.33
C THR A 699 21.29 26.88 -8.85
N GLN A 700 20.42 27.31 -9.77
CA GLN A 700 19.19 28.05 -9.45
C GLN A 700 18.18 27.15 -8.71
N VAL A 701 18.00 25.91 -9.17
CA VAL A 701 17.11 24.94 -8.53
C VAL A 701 17.58 24.66 -7.09
N ALA A 702 18.86 24.37 -6.90
CA ALA A 702 19.45 24.15 -5.57
C ALA A 702 19.36 25.41 -4.67
N ALA A 703 19.55 26.60 -5.24
CA ALA A 703 19.36 27.86 -4.51
C ALA A 703 17.90 28.06 -4.07
N GLN A 704 16.93 27.68 -4.90
CA GLN A 704 15.51 27.77 -4.54
C GLN A 704 15.13 26.81 -3.41
N VAL A 705 15.68 25.59 -3.43
CA VAL A 705 15.57 24.63 -2.30
C VAL A 705 16.10 25.27 -1.01
N ARG A 706 17.32 25.81 -1.04
CA ARG A 706 17.97 26.46 0.11
C ARG A 706 17.19 27.68 0.62
N ASN A 707 16.70 28.53 -0.27
CA ASN A 707 15.96 29.75 0.11
C ASN A 707 14.62 29.41 0.77
N THR A 708 13.91 28.40 0.25
CA THR A 708 12.64 27.93 0.81
C THR A 708 12.87 27.31 2.19
N LEU A 709 13.86 26.41 2.31
CA LEU A 709 14.28 25.83 3.58
C LEU A 709 14.61 26.90 4.62
N LYS A 710 15.39 27.92 4.22
CA LYS A 710 15.75 29.02 5.13
C LYS A 710 14.49 29.72 5.64
N THR A 711 13.59 30.09 4.73
CA THR A 711 12.33 30.78 5.07
C THR A 711 11.49 29.96 6.05
N ILE A 712 11.29 28.67 5.79
CA ILE A 712 10.51 27.79 6.65
C ILE A 712 11.21 27.55 7.99
N SER A 713 12.53 27.38 8.01
CA SER A 713 13.27 27.11 9.24
C SER A 713 13.33 28.29 10.22
N GLU A 714 12.97 29.51 9.79
CA GLU A 714 12.94 30.68 10.68
C GLU A 714 11.92 30.48 11.82
N PRO A 715 12.33 30.61 13.09
CA PRO A 715 11.46 30.30 14.24
C PRO A 715 10.14 31.08 14.25
N SER A 716 10.17 32.36 13.86
CA SER A 716 8.99 33.23 13.82
C SER A 716 7.95 32.82 12.76
N ASN A 717 8.39 32.18 11.68
CA ASN A 717 7.51 31.65 10.64
C ASN A 717 6.83 30.37 11.11
N MET A 718 7.57 29.46 11.77
CA MET A 718 6.98 28.27 12.38
C MET A 718 6.04 28.61 13.54
N ALA A 719 6.39 29.61 14.36
CA ALA A 719 5.51 30.14 15.39
C ALA A 719 4.17 30.65 14.83
N ALA A 720 4.21 31.41 13.72
CA ALA A 720 3.00 31.87 13.03
C ALA A 720 2.20 30.69 12.44
N HIS A 721 2.88 29.67 11.92
CA HIS A 721 2.21 28.47 11.41
C HIS A 721 1.49 27.69 12.51
N LEU A 722 2.13 27.49 13.68
CA LEU A 722 1.50 26.87 14.85
C LEU A 722 0.25 27.64 15.29
N HIS A 723 0.32 28.98 15.32
CA HIS A 723 -0.87 29.81 15.59
C HIS A 723 -1.98 29.49 14.58
N SER A 724 -1.69 29.48 13.28
CA SER A 724 -2.69 29.13 12.27
C SER A 724 -3.30 27.74 12.49
N LEU A 725 -2.49 26.73 12.85
CA LEU A 725 -2.98 25.38 13.13
C LEU A 725 -3.89 25.32 14.36
N ALA A 726 -3.60 26.11 15.39
CA ALA A 726 -4.41 26.19 16.61
C ALA A 726 -5.87 26.55 16.32
N PHE A 727 -6.12 27.34 15.27
CA PHE A 727 -7.46 27.82 14.90
C PHE A 727 -8.06 27.10 13.68
N GLU A 728 -7.38 26.11 13.08
CA GLU A 728 -8.02 25.24 12.09
C GLU A 728 -9.11 24.39 12.77
N LYS A 729 -10.28 24.27 12.12
CA LYS A 729 -11.42 23.45 12.60
C LYS A 729 -11.01 21.99 12.89
N SER A 730 -10.01 21.49 12.18
CA SER A 730 -9.35 20.21 12.42
C SER A 730 -7.90 20.32 11.91
N PRO A 731 -6.89 19.81 12.63
CA PRO A 731 -5.51 19.79 12.15
C PRO A 731 -5.33 18.96 10.88
N GLN A 732 -6.27 18.05 10.58
CA GLN A 732 -6.23 17.14 9.44
C GLN A 732 -6.96 17.66 8.21
N ARG A 733 -7.59 18.84 8.30
CA ARG A 733 -8.32 19.45 7.18
C ARG A 733 -7.40 19.88 6.05
N ILE A 734 -6.26 20.47 6.41
CA ILE A 734 -5.32 21.03 5.45
C ILE A 734 -4.21 20.02 5.17
N TRP A 735 -4.00 19.74 3.89
CA TRP A 735 -2.88 18.97 3.37
C TRP A 735 -1.85 19.91 2.74
N GLN A 736 -0.57 19.68 3.06
CA GLN A 736 0.53 20.57 2.70
C GLN A 736 1.39 20.07 1.54
N ALA A 737 1.02 18.96 0.93
CA ALA A 737 1.72 18.37 -0.22
C ALA A 737 0.72 17.94 -1.31
N PHE A 738 1.20 17.42 -2.43
CA PHE A 738 0.41 16.58 -3.32
C PHE A 738 1.33 15.57 -4.01
N LEU A 739 0.78 14.73 -4.88
CA LEU A 739 1.45 13.64 -5.58
C LEU A 739 1.02 13.63 -7.06
N GLY A 740 1.65 12.80 -7.89
CA GLY A 740 1.33 12.73 -9.32
C GLY A 740 2.24 13.58 -10.20
N ARG A 741 1.80 13.92 -11.42
CA ARG A 741 2.64 14.43 -12.53
C ARG A 741 3.45 15.67 -12.18
N ARG A 742 2.87 16.68 -11.53
CA ARG A 742 3.57 17.93 -11.19
C ARG A 742 4.06 18.03 -9.75
N HIS A 743 3.85 17.00 -8.95
CA HIS A 743 4.20 17.02 -7.53
C HIS A 743 5.09 15.84 -7.17
N ILE A 744 6.04 16.06 -6.28
CA ILE A 744 6.73 14.98 -5.57
C ILE A 744 6.77 15.30 -4.08
N LEU A 745 6.49 14.29 -3.26
CA LEU A 745 6.59 14.34 -1.80
C LEU A 745 7.91 13.69 -1.41
N VAL A 746 8.76 14.45 -0.72
CA VAL A 746 10.11 14.01 -0.39
C VAL A 746 10.30 13.99 1.11
N THR A 747 10.66 12.82 1.63
CA THR A 747 11.08 12.61 3.00
C THR A 747 12.59 12.35 3.05
N THR A 748 13.27 12.90 4.04
CA THR A 748 14.71 12.73 4.23
C THR A 748 15.00 12.15 5.60
N TRP A 749 15.75 11.05 5.64
CA TRP A 749 16.31 10.46 6.85
C TRP A 749 17.82 10.76 6.95
N ALA A 750 18.28 11.77 6.22
CA ALA A 750 19.64 12.26 6.30
C ALA A 750 20.00 12.64 7.75
N ARG A 751 21.18 12.20 8.21
CA ARG A 751 21.73 12.46 9.55
C ARG A 751 21.01 11.74 10.68
N ALA A 752 20.02 10.90 10.38
CA ALA A 752 19.35 10.16 11.42
C ALA A 752 20.26 9.08 12.04
N GLY A 753 21.36 8.69 11.38
CA GLY A 753 22.29 7.69 11.86
C GLY A 753 21.65 6.30 11.84
N ILE A 754 21.02 5.96 10.71
CA ILE A 754 20.17 4.78 10.54
C ILE A 754 20.96 3.48 10.75
N TYR A 755 22.22 3.47 10.31
CA TYR A 755 23.13 2.32 10.42
C TYR A 755 23.94 2.32 11.73
N GLY A 756 23.80 3.34 12.57
CA GLY A 756 24.52 3.48 13.85
C GLY A 756 23.92 2.69 15.01
N VAL A 757 23.11 1.67 14.73
CA VAL A 757 22.33 0.92 15.72
C VAL A 757 23.04 -0.41 16.01
N ASP A 758 23.77 -0.45 17.13
CA ASP A 758 24.54 -1.62 17.59
C ASP A 758 23.96 -2.21 18.90
N PHE A 759 23.37 -3.40 18.81
CA PHE A 759 22.77 -4.09 19.95
C PHE A 759 23.79 -4.78 20.89
N GLY A 760 25.09 -4.77 20.59
CA GLY A 760 26.14 -5.29 21.49
C GLY A 760 26.53 -6.75 21.29
N PHE A 761 25.91 -7.44 20.34
CA PHE A 761 26.23 -8.82 19.99
C PHE A 761 27.04 -8.95 18.70
N GLY A 762 27.67 -7.85 18.27
CA GLY A 762 28.60 -7.79 17.14
C GLY A 762 27.97 -8.20 15.82
N SER A 763 26.75 -7.74 15.56
CA SER A 763 26.06 -7.88 14.29
C SER A 763 26.03 -6.52 13.59
N MET A 764 26.42 -6.49 12.31
CA MET A 764 26.42 -5.28 11.50
C MET A 764 25.07 -5.12 10.80
N CYS A 765 24.53 -3.89 10.75
CA CYS A 765 23.38 -3.59 9.91
C CYS A 765 23.82 -3.53 8.44
N ARG A 766 23.39 -4.49 7.62
CA ARG A 766 23.68 -4.57 6.18
C ARG A 766 22.87 -3.54 5.38
N TYR A 767 21.58 -3.44 5.67
CA TYR A 767 20.66 -2.57 4.94
C TYR A 767 19.53 -2.09 5.86
N ALA A 768 19.04 -0.87 5.63
CA ALA A 768 17.84 -0.38 6.28
C ALA A 768 16.87 0.15 5.22
N GLU A 769 15.66 -0.40 5.18
CA GLU A 769 14.57 0.05 4.33
C GLU A 769 13.69 1.03 5.11
N GLY A 770 13.44 2.20 4.52
CA GLY A 770 12.40 3.10 5.00
C GLY A 770 11.10 2.79 4.27
N VAL A 771 10.08 2.39 5.01
CA VAL A 771 8.83 1.94 4.42
C VAL A 771 7.96 3.16 4.12
N VAL A 772 7.79 3.47 2.83
CA VAL A 772 6.90 4.52 2.35
C VAL A 772 5.85 3.94 1.41
N PRO A 773 4.67 4.56 1.26
CA PRO A 773 3.66 4.09 0.32
C PRO A 773 4.17 4.07 -1.13
N GLU A 774 3.84 3.02 -1.89
CA GLU A 774 4.12 2.91 -3.32
C GLU A 774 3.13 3.75 -4.14
N ILE A 775 3.39 5.05 -4.20
CA ILE A 775 2.55 6.03 -4.90
C ILE A 775 3.40 6.98 -5.74
N ASP A 776 2.86 7.44 -6.88
CA ASP A 776 3.60 8.28 -7.84
C ASP A 776 4.03 9.62 -7.23
N GLY A 777 5.34 9.87 -7.26
CA GLY A 777 5.96 11.08 -6.75
C GLY A 777 6.46 10.96 -5.32
N ASN A 778 6.42 9.78 -4.70
CA ASN A 778 6.98 9.59 -3.36
C ASN A 778 8.49 9.31 -3.43
N VAL A 779 9.28 10.04 -2.65
CA VAL A 779 10.75 9.93 -2.65
C VAL A 779 11.28 9.89 -1.22
N LEU A 780 12.16 8.94 -0.95
CA LEU A 780 12.88 8.82 0.32
C LEU A 780 14.39 8.94 0.09
N ILE A 781 15.02 9.91 0.74
CA ILE A 781 16.49 10.08 0.74
C ILE A 781 17.04 9.63 2.08
N LYS A 782 18.03 8.73 2.07
CA LYS A 782 18.68 8.23 3.29
C LYS A 782 20.18 8.03 3.12
N GLU A 783 20.86 7.90 4.25
CA GLU A 783 22.25 7.48 4.32
C GLU A 783 22.43 6.14 3.57
N ALA A 784 23.57 5.95 2.92
CA ALA A 784 23.95 4.63 2.41
C ALA A 784 24.62 3.79 3.51
N SER A 785 24.50 2.47 3.38
CA SER A 785 25.11 1.50 4.30
C SER A 785 26.63 1.64 4.31
N GLY A 786 27.23 1.58 5.50
CA GLY A 786 28.67 1.67 5.69
C GLY A 786 29.05 2.05 7.12
N PRO A 787 30.35 2.22 7.41
CA PRO A 787 30.84 2.61 8.73
C PRO A 787 30.33 3.99 9.14
N LEU A 788 30.33 4.27 10.44
CA LEU A 788 29.96 5.60 10.95
C LEU A 788 30.91 6.67 10.38
N GLY A 789 30.36 7.54 9.53
CA GLY A 789 31.05 8.67 8.93
C GLY A 789 30.97 9.94 9.77
N LYS A 790 31.79 10.94 9.43
CA LYS A 790 31.71 12.30 9.99
C LYS A 790 30.54 13.07 9.38
N TYR A 791 30.26 12.82 8.11
CA TYR A 791 29.11 13.34 7.38
C TYR A 791 28.20 12.20 6.96
N TRP A 792 26.90 12.46 6.93
CA TRP A 792 25.89 11.47 6.57
C TRP A 792 26.00 10.94 5.13
N THR A 793 26.79 11.61 4.28
CA THR A 793 27.04 11.22 2.88
C THR A 793 28.38 10.50 2.69
N ASP A 794 29.13 10.21 3.75
CA ASP A 794 30.49 9.67 3.64
C ASP A 794 30.52 8.29 2.98
N ASN A 795 29.45 7.50 3.12
CA ASN A 795 29.30 6.20 2.46
C ASN A 795 28.48 6.28 1.16
N GLY A 796 28.18 7.50 0.70
CA GLY A 796 27.18 7.73 -0.35
C GLY A 796 25.77 7.93 0.20
N VAL A 797 24.80 7.95 -0.71
CA VAL A 797 23.38 8.24 -0.43
C VAL A 797 22.51 7.28 -1.22
N ASP A 798 21.50 6.71 -0.57
CA ASP A 798 20.44 5.96 -1.24
C ASP A 798 19.20 6.83 -1.39
N VAL A 799 18.62 6.84 -2.59
CA VAL A 799 17.37 7.54 -2.92
C VAL A 799 16.37 6.53 -3.45
N SER A 800 15.33 6.23 -2.66
CA SER A 800 14.18 5.45 -3.13
C SER A 800 13.22 6.39 -3.86
N ILE A 801 12.88 6.03 -5.10
CA ILE A 801 12.05 6.82 -6.01
C ILE A 801 10.87 5.96 -6.44
N HIS A 802 9.66 6.44 -6.14
CA HIS A 802 8.41 5.85 -6.58
C HIS A 802 7.74 6.81 -7.57
N ILE A 803 7.72 6.45 -8.84
CA ILE A 803 7.03 7.24 -9.89
C ILE A 803 6.29 6.29 -10.83
N LYS A 804 5.39 6.84 -11.66
CA LYS A 804 4.73 6.10 -12.74
C LYS A 804 5.74 5.23 -13.50
N THR A 805 5.41 3.96 -13.77
CA THR A 805 6.33 2.99 -14.39
C THR A 805 6.97 3.51 -15.68
N GLU A 806 6.20 4.14 -16.57
CA GLU A 806 6.74 4.73 -17.80
C GLU A 806 7.73 5.88 -17.55
N ASP A 807 7.49 6.70 -16.53
CA ASP A 807 8.42 7.76 -16.13
C ASP A 807 9.69 7.14 -15.52
N MET A 808 9.57 6.06 -14.74
CA MET A 808 10.71 5.32 -14.22
C MET A 808 11.59 4.75 -15.34
N GLU A 809 10.99 4.21 -16.39
CA GLU A 809 11.74 3.74 -17.56
C GLU A 809 12.51 4.87 -18.26
N ARG A 810 11.94 6.07 -18.32
CA ARG A 810 12.65 7.27 -18.83
C ARG A 810 13.75 7.71 -17.88
N LEU A 811 13.51 7.68 -16.58
CA LEU A 811 14.51 8.01 -15.55
C LEU A 811 15.72 7.07 -15.62
N ILE A 812 15.50 5.76 -15.82
CA ILE A 812 16.55 4.75 -16.03
C ILE A 812 17.46 5.12 -17.21
N ARG A 813 16.90 5.74 -18.24
CA ARG A 813 17.61 6.14 -19.46
C ARG A 813 18.14 7.57 -19.40
N ASP A 814 17.89 8.33 -18.34
CA ASP A 814 18.36 9.71 -18.22
C ASP A 814 19.90 9.71 -18.11
N PRO A 815 20.63 10.23 -19.11
CA PRO A 815 22.10 10.24 -19.09
C PRO A 815 22.68 11.14 -18.00
N LEU A 816 21.86 12.02 -17.42
CA LEU A 816 22.27 12.91 -16.34
C LEU A 816 21.98 12.34 -14.96
N LEU A 817 21.26 11.22 -14.83
CA LEU A 817 20.94 10.65 -13.52
C LEU A 817 22.21 10.38 -12.71
N PHE A 818 23.20 9.70 -13.29
CA PHE A 818 24.50 9.49 -12.66
C PHE A 818 25.53 10.51 -13.17
N PRO A 819 26.17 11.30 -12.29
CA PRO A 819 27.20 12.25 -12.71
C PRO A 819 28.46 11.50 -13.17
N ALA A 820 28.66 11.39 -14.48
CA ALA A 820 29.83 10.77 -15.09
C ALA A 820 31.11 11.61 -14.93
N ASP A 821 32.27 10.97 -15.11
CA ASP A 821 33.54 11.66 -15.33
C ASP A 821 33.54 12.33 -16.71
N ALA A 822 34.01 13.57 -16.76
CA ALA A 822 34.16 14.35 -17.99
C ALA A 822 35.33 13.86 -18.86
#